data_AF-A0A7X8Y5A1-F1
#
_entry.id   AF-A0A7X8Y5A1-F1
#
_cell.length_a   1.000
_cell.length_b   1.000
_cell.length_c   1.000
_cell.angle_alpha   90.00
_cell.angle_beta   90.00
_cell.angle_gamma   90.00
#
_symmetry.space_group_name_H-M   'P 1'
#
loop_
_entity.id
_entity.type
_entity.pdbx_description
1 polymer ?
#
loop_
_entity_poly.entity_id
_entity_poly.type
_entity_poly.pdbx_seq_one_letter_code
_entity_poly.pdbx_strand_id
1 'polypeptide(L)'
;MADPTVYRIHPAVGIARLGDSPDAFCISPEKPAQMPIECDADGNAAKNDAPIKHFKDGKGRIKRQAARFQIFVYDEANPDGIPLKIGDHVEGGGNRGKLVDIQWRVQLANKKAAWFTFDGLRGEAGYPADTPLRNPDITDPVERQKLVIDAGPQAVDCTKRRKASFGRDTNPAYAVTFPPTGMAPNDINTLGDMMTDDNGRLLVLGGHGNSGSFLSGFAHPRIDTYANSDGWFDDISDGPVMARLVMMEERVQALRYIDVEYPAWVLMGYPRYAPEVLDMITLEDVVEDMSIREFAYRTDMFGTAGTFNTPQKIDPTDTAALLHWKAGPVEWNSAYRPWFWRDIWPIIFRADEFSYLANILQQSNFPHNQSSRGTFDPYRLCIPPRVAPRVLARKEDVARDDHVSGRSLEAAVEPSLMLLDATQAPGAAKDAVVGDVSSTLKAAAANFTAAICPPESDETPRSYAARWQRLFSDNDTVADPAYAEARSAFDAAVTGVIERIAAAASPPPKRMLKLARSSSRQEPTEPDRTTDPDEPIEAALRRLAFEYRSGQLFDHALTAATKDATTDPGRPARQYLFDLLRRPGEENLFRLEANPATRTYHLPLMPLLAGDNPITNKTVSKFLRLTDTQLFLLRQWAAGIFIDEVDAGFAPAIDPWQPYKDWNVPGGRGLDQGVLANGLGGAFCPGGEVTWIIRNPAIWREPYRIKADPEWYSFALTAAQENANRWGSGVSEEGYIAYASDPLSLGSNFDVGLQPGDLTKLSGLPWQADFNECSTQTIDVTYEEWNVLYPDSVGNTLMERERRVWETLWWPAHRPMQVYYPVGDGFQFRNWARGIPQTLAGDLKMVTEWSKLGFVIRNPAGGIDQPSPGIKYICVEDSGE
;
A
#
# COMPACT_ATOMS: atom_id res chain seq x y z
N MET A 1 -16.31 24.68 20.50
CA MET A 1 -16.25 23.72 21.60
C MET A 1 -15.03 22.87 21.31
N ALA A 2 -14.14 22.67 22.27
CA ALA A 2 -13.00 21.76 22.08
C ALA A 2 -13.55 20.36 21.79
N ASP A 3 -12.91 19.62 20.88
CA ASP A 3 -13.29 18.23 20.62
C ASP A 3 -13.12 17.40 21.90
N PRO A 4 -14.04 16.47 22.20
CA PRO A 4 -13.95 15.66 23.40
C PRO A 4 -12.71 14.76 23.38
N THR A 5 -12.12 14.52 24.55
CA THR A 5 -11.04 13.55 24.74
C THR A 5 -11.51 12.14 24.33
N VAL A 6 -10.76 11.49 23.44
CA VAL A 6 -11.06 10.17 22.90
C VAL A 6 -9.96 9.18 23.31
N TYR A 7 -10.36 7.99 23.77
CA TYR A 7 -9.42 6.90 24.05
C TYR A 7 -9.52 5.82 22.98
N ARG A 8 -8.38 5.29 22.52
CA ARG A 8 -8.33 4.24 21.49
C ARG A 8 -7.30 3.16 21.84
N ILE A 9 -7.59 1.91 21.47
CA ILE A 9 -6.67 0.78 21.61
C ILE A 9 -5.78 0.70 20.37
N HIS A 10 -4.47 0.63 20.58
CA HIS A 10 -3.47 0.44 19.52
C HIS A 10 -2.51 -0.73 19.85
N PRO A 11 -2.07 -1.52 18.85
CA PRO A 11 -2.45 -1.40 17.45
C PRO A 11 -3.94 -1.70 17.23
N ALA A 12 -4.53 -1.09 16.20
CA ALA A 12 -5.93 -1.30 15.84
C ALA A 12 -6.20 -2.74 15.40
N VAL A 13 -5.20 -3.36 14.77
CA VAL A 13 -5.13 -4.79 14.47
C VAL A 13 -3.76 -5.29 14.94
N GLY A 14 -3.74 -6.09 16.00
CA GLY A 14 -2.52 -6.72 16.51
C GLY A 14 -2.25 -8.07 15.84
N ILE A 15 -0.98 -8.37 15.59
CA ILE A 15 -0.55 -9.65 15.01
C ILE A 15 0.21 -10.44 16.07
N ALA A 16 -0.36 -11.56 16.50
CA ALA A 16 0.31 -12.57 17.29
C ALA A 16 0.70 -13.75 16.38
N ARG A 17 1.69 -14.55 16.79
CA ARG A 17 2.18 -15.68 16.00
C ARG A 17 2.29 -16.94 16.84
N LEU A 18 1.91 -18.05 16.22
CA LEU A 18 1.94 -19.39 16.82
C LEU A 18 3.37 -19.81 17.20
N GLY A 19 3.47 -20.75 18.15
CA GLY A 19 4.72 -21.31 18.64
C GLY A 19 4.46 -22.50 19.57
N ASP A 20 5.21 -23.60 19.39
CA ASP A 20 5.01 -24.85 20.12
C ASP A 20 5.69 -24.86 21.50
N SER A 21 6.33 -23.76 21.91
CA SER A 21 6.77 -23.60 23.30
C SER A 21 5.55 -23.39 24.23
N PRO A 22 5.44 -24.17 25.32
CA PRO A 22 4.33 -24.05 26.26
C PRO A 22 4.38 -22.71 27.01
N ASP A 23 5.57 -22.32 27.47
CA ASP A 23 5.72 -21.22 28.43
C ASP A 23 6.55 -20.06 27.90
N ALA A 24 7.43 -20.28 26.92
CA ALA A 24 8.31 -19.23 26.41
C ALA A 24 7.67 -18.46 25.26
N PHE A 25 7.76 -17.13 25.32
CA PHE A 25 7.22 -16.23 24.33
C PHE A 25 8.09 -14.97 24.19
N CYS A 26 7.76 -14.14 23.22
CA CYS A 26 8.31 -12.82 22.99
C CYS A 26 7.19 -11.89 22.53
N ILE A 27 7.47 -10.59 22.41
CA ILE A 27 6.50 -9.61 21.87
C ILE A 27 6.71 -9.48 20.37
N SER A 28 5.62 -9.46 19.60
CA SER A 28 5.65 -9.28 18.14
C SER A 28 6.31 -7.95 17.74
N PRO A 29 6.90 -7.86 16.54
CA PRO A 29 7.38 -6.61 15.96
C PRO A 29 6.32 -5.50 15.96
N GLU A 30 6.72 -4.28 16.32
CA GLU A 30 5.87 -3.08 16.31
C GLU A 30 6.34 -2.03 15.29
N LYS A 31 7.42 -2.33 14.58
CA LYS A 31 7.99 -1.51 13.49
C LYS A 31 8.28 -2.38 12.27
N PRO A 32 8.33 -1.80 11.06
CA PRO A 32 8.63 -2.56 9.85
C PRO A 32 10.01 -3.25 9.93
N ALA A 33 10.06 -4.53 9.58
CA ALA A 33 11.29 -5.34 9.55
C ALA A 33 12.02 -5.42 10.89
N GLN A 34 11.31 -5.20 12.00
CA GLN A 34 11.87 -5.30 13.33
C GLN A 34 11.93 -6.77 13.76
N MET A 35 13.01 -7.16 14.42
CA MET A 35 13.05 -8.43 15.16
C MET A 35 11.99 -8.43 16.28
N PRO A 36 11.41 -9.60 16.64
CA PRO A 36 10.58 -9.70 17.83
C PRO A 36 11.31 -9.17 19.07
N ILE A 37 10.56 -8.67 20.04
CA ILE A 37 11.09 -8.00 21.23
C ILE A 37 11.19 -9.02 22.37
N GLU A 38 12.35 -9.09 23.03
CA GLU A 38 12.53 -9.95 24.20
C GLU A 38 11.66 -9.45 25.36
N CYS A 39 11.04 -10.37 26.10
CA CYS A 39 10.29 -10.05 27.30
C CYS A 39 10.55 -11.08 28.41
N ASP A 40 10.20 -10.72 29.63
CA ASP A 40 10.18 -11.67 30.75
C ASP A 40 8.89 -12.51 30.78
N ALA A 41 8.77 -13.39 31.78
CA ALA A 41 7.62 -14.29 31.94
C ALA A 41 6.32 -13.58 32.34
N ASP A 42 6.40 -12.30 32.69
CA ASP A 42 5.25 -11.43 33.03
C ASP A 42 4.94 -10.45 31.89
N GLY A 43 5.57 -10.62 30.73
CA GLY A 43 5.29 -9.84 29.53
C GLY A 43 5.96 -8.47 29.50
N ASN A 44 6.85 -8.17 30.45
CA ASN A 44 7.58 -6.92 30.45
C ASN A 44 8.66 -6.96 29.37
N ALA A 45 8.62 -6.01 28.45
CA ALA A 45 9.63 -5.89 27.42
C ALA A 45 11.02 -5.59 28.01
N ALA A 46 12.05 -6.16 27.40
CA ALA A 46 13.42 -5.82 27.69
C ALA A 46 13.66 -4.32 27.47
N LYS A 47 14.64 -3.77 28.20
CA LYS A 47 14.97 -2.34 28.14
C LYS A 47 15.16 -1.86 26.69
N ASN A 48 14.48 -0.76 26.34
CA ASN A 48 14.46 -0.16 25.00
C ASN A 48 13.92 -1.11 23.90
N ASP A 49 13.01 -2.02 24.24
CA ASP A 49 12.45 -3.02 23.33
C ASP A 49 13.54 -3.81 22.60
N ALA A 50 14.55 -4.27 23.35
CA ALA A 50 15.68 -5.01 22.80
C ALA A 50 15.20 -6.28 22.06
N PRO A 51 15.85 -6.64 20.93
CA PRO A 51 15.44 -7.79 20.13
C PRO A 51 15.62 -9.11 20.91
N ILE A 52 14.80 -10.10 20.57
CA ILE A 52 14.94 -11.47 21.07
C ILE A 52 16.35 -12.02 20.81
N LYS A 53 16.83 -12.83 21.74
CA LYS A 53 18.10 -13.55 21.61
C LYS A 53 17.94 -14.89 20.91
N HIS A 54 16.82 -15.55 21.17
CA HIS A 54 16.48 -16.87 20.65
C HIS A 54 15.02 -16.93 20.26
N PHE A 55 14.74 -17.50 19.08
CA PHE A 55 13.40 -17.77 18.61
C PHE A 55 12.84 -19.06 19.21
N LYS A 56 13.72 -20.00 19.54
CA LYS A 56 13.37 -21.28 20.14
C LYS A 56 13.77 -21.36 21.60
N ASP A 57 13.04 -22.15 22.37
CA ASP A 57 13.39 -22.48 23.74
C ASP A 57 14.51 -23.53 23.81
N GLY A 58 14.97 -23.86 25.02
CA GLY A 58 16.06 -24.82 25.23
C GLY A 58 15.78 -26.26 24.77
N LYS A 59 14.56 -26.56 24.30
CA LYS A 59 14.17 -27.85 23.70
C LYS A 59 13.96 -27.77 22.18
N GLY A 60 14.25 -26.62 21.56
CA GLY A 60 14.05 -26.41 20.13
C GLY A 60 12.62 -26.13 19.72
N ARG A 61 11.74 -25.73 20.66
CA ARG A 61 10.35 -25.32 20.36
C ARG A 61 10.28 -23.82 20.13
N ILE A 62 9.55 -23.38 19.12
CA ILE A 62 9.35 -21.99 18.77
C ILE A 62 8.61 -21.24 19.89
N LYS A 63 9.19 -20.13 20.33
CA LYS A 63 8.53 -19.15 21.21
C LYS A 63 7.35 -18.52 20.48
N ARG A 64 6.21 -18.42 21.16
CA ARG A 64 5.05 -17.66 20.65
C ARG A 64 5.39 -16.17 20.55
N GLN A 65 4.78 -15.46 19.61
CA GLN A 65 4.88 -13.99 19.54
C GLN A 65 3.56 -13.37 19.98
N ALA A 66 3.61 -12.52 21.00
CA ALA A 66 2.46 -11.87 21.60
C ALA A 66 2.17 -10.53 20.92
N ALA A 67 0.92 -10.29 20.53
CA ALA A 67 0.46 -8.97 20.13
C ALA A 67 0.32 -8.09 21.38
N ARG A 68 1.08 -6.99 21.46
CA ARG A 68 1.02 -6.03 22.57
C ARG A 68 0.06 -4.88 22.22
N PHE A 69 -0.91 -4.63 23.10
CA PHE A 69 -1.90 -3.57 22.99
C PHE A 69 -1.76 -2.57 24.13
N GLN A 70 -1.99 -1.30 23.82
CA GLN A 70 -2.00 -0.21 24.78
C GLN A 70 -3.06 0.83 24.39
N ILE A 71 -3.41 1.70 25.33
CA ILE A 71 -4.41 2.73 25.12
C ILE A 71 -3.70 4.05 24.80
N PHE A 72 -4.21 4.76 23.80
CA PHE A 72 -3.81 6.12 23.48
C PHE A 72 -4.94 7.08 23.80
N VAL A 73 -4.59 8.28 24.24
CA VAL A 73 -5.50 9.40 24.43
C VAL A 73 -5.29 10.43 23.34
N TYR A 74 -6.39 10.88 22.74
CA TYR A 74 -6.48 11.88 21.69
C TYR A 74 -7.26 13.08 22.21
N ASP A 75 -6.69 14.27 22.06
CA ASP A 75 -7.30 15.54 22.45
C ASP A 75 -6.76 16.68 21.56
N GLU A 76 -7.23 17.92 21.80
CA GLU A 76 -6.80 19.09 21.02
C GLU A 76 -5.28 19.35 21.10
N ALA A 77 -4.63 18.98 22.19
CA ALA A 77 -3.17 19.14 22.36
C ALA A 77 -2.38 17.96 21.77
N ASN A 78 -3.00 16.79 21.66
CA ASN A 78 -2.40 15.53 21.21
C ASN A 78 -3.20 14.92 20.05
N PRO A 79 -3.28 15.57 18.88
CA PRO A 79 -4.09 15.10 17.75
C PRO A 79 -3.60 13.76 17.16
N ASP A 80 -2.31 13.44 17.27
CA ASP A 80 -1.74 12.15 16.85
C ASP A 80 -1.90 11.06 17.92
N GLY A 81 -2.32 11.45 19.11
CA GLY A 81 -2.48 10.62 20.29
C GLY A 81 -1.17 10.33 21.03
N ILE A 82 -1.27 10.18 22.35
CA ILE A 82 -0.15 9.77 23.20
C ILE A 82 -0.51 8.53 24.03
N PRO A 83 0.46 7.64 24.36
CA PRO A 83 0.18 6.48 25.19
C PRO A 83 -0.29 6.90 26.59
N LEU A 84 -1.44 6.36 27.01
CA LEU A 84 -2.01 6.53 28.33
C LEU A 84 -1.27 5.63 29.35
N LYS A 85 -0.99 6.16 30.54
CA LYS A 85 -0.27 5.46 31.61
C LYS A 85 -1.10 5.36 32.88
N ILE A 86 -0.90 4.29 33.65
CA ILE A 86 -1.44 4.19 35.00
C ILE A 86 -0.95 5.40 35.82
N GLY A 87 -1.89 6.06 36.51
CA GLY A 87 -1.67 7.30 37.25
C GLY A 87 -2.06 8.57 36.49
N ASP A 88 -2.23 8.52 35.16
CA ASP A 88 -2.65 9.67 34.37
C ASP A 88 -4.08 10.12 34.71
N HIS A 89 -4.38 11.39 34.45
CA HIS A 89 -5.74 11.89 34.56
C HIS A 89 -6.58 11.38 33.39
N VAL A 90 -7.77 10.87 33.67
CA VAL A 90 -8.75 10.47 32.66
C VAL A 90 -10.11 11.07 32.99
N GLU A 91 -10.85 11.43 31.95
CA GLU A 91 -12.19 11.98 32.02
C GLU A 91 -13.07 11.49 30.86
N GLY A 92 -14.37 11.38 31.12
CA GLY A 92 -15.35 10.84 30.16
C GLY A 92 -16.67 10.48 30.84
N GLY A 93 -17.78 10.61 30.11
CA GLY A 93 -19.12 10.24 30.61
C GLY A 93 -19.56 11.02 31.86
N GLY A 94 -19.09 12.26 32.03
CA GLY A 94 -19.35 13.11 33.19
C GLY A 94 -18.51 12.78 34.44
N ASN A 95 -17.58 11.81 34.34
CA ASN A 95 -16.68 11.43 35.42
C ASN A 95 -15.25 11.89 35.12
N ARG A 96 -14.43 12.05 36.16
CA ARG A 96 -13.00 12.34 36.05
C ARG A 96 -12.22 11.76 37.23
N GLY A 97 -10.97 11.39 37.02
CA GLY A 97 -10.16 10.77 38.07
C GLY A 97 -8.75 10.44 37.64
N LYS A 98 -8.03 9.71 38.49
CA LYS A 98 -6.72 9.13 38.15
C LYS A 98 -6.89 7.69 37.72
N LEU A 99 -6.32 7.30 36.58
CA LEU A 99 -6.31 5.92 36.13
C LEU A 99 -5.56 5.05 37.15
N VAL A 100 -6.21 4.00 37.64
CA VAL A 100 -5.62 3.08 38.63
C VAL A 100 -5.54 1.64 38.13
N ASP A 101 -6.36 1.28 37.14
CA ASP A 101 -6.35 -0.04 36.53
C ASP A 101 -6.93 0.04 35.10
N ILE A 102 -6.64 -0.97 34.28
CA ILE A 102 -7.22 -1.19 32.97
C ILE A 102 -7.72 -2.63 32.92
N GLN A 103 -9.02 -2.79 32.66
CA GLN A 103 -9.64 -4.09 32.45
C GLN A 103 -9.70 -4.38 30.96
N TRP A 104 -9.07 -5.47 30.55
CA TRP A 104 -9.04 -5.93 29.17
C TRP A 104 -10.00 -7.12 28.99
N ARG A 105 -10.69 -7.17 27.85
CA ARG A 105 -11.54 -8.32 27.45
C ARG A 105 -11.24 -8.69 26.00
N VAL A 106 -11.05 -9.98 25.74
CA VAL A 106 -10.76 -10.52 24.41
C VAL A 106 -11.60 -11.77 24.18
N GLN A 107 -12.07 -12.00 22.96
CA GLN A 107 -12.72 -13.25 22.57
C GLN A 107 -12.10 -13.76 21.27
N LEU A 108 -11.70 -15.03 21.23
CA LEU A 108 -11.06 -15.64 20.07
C LEU A 108 -11.91 -16.80 19.54
N ALA A 109 -12.00 -16.92 18.22
CA ALA A 109 -12.61 -18.08 17.59
C ALA A 109 -11.91 -18.48 16.29
N ASN A 110 -12.17 -19.70 15.84
CA ASN A 110 -11.78 -20.25 14.55
C ASN A 110 -13.01 -20.82 13.86
N LYS A 111 -13.36 -20.28 12.68
CA LYS A 111 -14.51 -20.75 11.88
C LYS A 111 -14.11 -21.50 10.61
N LYS A 112 -12.81 -21.81 10.41
CA LYS A 112 -12.29 -22.36 9.16
C LYS A 112 -12.98 -23.66 8.74
N ALA A 113 -13.21 -24.59 9.67
CA ALA A 113 -13.81 -25.89 9.37
C ALA A 113 -15.30 -25.79 9.00
N ALA A 114 -15.97 -24.73 9.47
CA ALA A 114 -17.38 -24.48 9.18
C ALA A 114 -17.61 -23.69 7.87
N TRP A 115 -16.58 -23.06 7.32
CA TRP A 115 -16.68 -22.11 6.22
C TRP A 115 -16.66 -22.78 4.82
N PHE A 116 -16.74 -21.95 3.78
CA PHE A 116 -16.60 -22.37 2.38
C PHE A 116 -15.21 -22.91 2.07
N THR A 117 -15.11 -23.75 1.04
CA THR A 117 -13.81 -24.12 0.47
C THR A 117 -13.14 -22.90 -0.15
N PHE A 118 -11.83 -22.78 0.00
CA PHE A 118 -11.04 -21.79 -0.73
C PHE A 118 -10.87 -22.20 -2.20
N ASP A 119 -11.21 -21.31 -3.14
CA ASP A 119 -11.12 -21.52 -4.60
C ASP A 119 -10.69 -20.21 -5.29
N GLY A 120 -9.42 -19.85 -5.10
CA GLY A 120 -8.84 -18.61 -5.64
C GLY A 120 -9.63 -17.37 -5.20
N LEU A 121 -10.09 -16.58 -6.17
CA LEU A 121 -10.85 -15.35 -5.92
C LEU A 121 -12.36 -15.58 -5.74
N ARG A 122 -12.85 -16.82 -5.78
CA ARG A 122 -14.27 -17.10 -5.53
C ARG A 122 -14.63 -16.71 -4.10
N GLY A 123 -15.58 -15.77 -3.98
CA GLY A 123 -16.02 -15.21 -2.70
C GLY A 123 -15.59 -13.77 -2.46
N GLU A 124 -14.60 -13.25 -3.20
CA GLU A 124 -14.08 -11.88 -3.00
C GLU A 124 -15.17 -10.81 -3.18
N ALA A 125 -16.03 -11.00 -4.18
CA ALA A 125 -17.21 -10.18 -4.43
C ALA A 125 -18.50 -10.74 -3.78
N GLY A 126 -18.36 -11.61 -2.78
CA GLY A 126 -19.45 -12.38 -2.17
C GLY A 126 -19.53 -13.82 -2.68
N TYR A 127 -20.03 -14.72 -1.84
CA TYR A 127 -20.13 -16.14 -2.15
C TYR A 127 -21.42 -16.47 -2.92
N PRO A 128 -21.31 -17.11 -4.09
CA PRO A 128 -22.46 -17.72 -4.77
C PRO A 128 -23.18 -18.75 -3.90
N ALA A 129 -24.49 -18.90 -4.07
CA ALA A 129 -25.33 -19.80 -3.26
C ALA A 129 -24.95 -21.29 -3.39
N ASP A 130 -24.32 -21.68 -4.50
CA ASP A 130 -23.84 -23.04 -4.79
C ASP A 130 -22.39 -23.27 -4.32
N THR A 131 -21.77 -22.33 -3.61
CA THR A 131 -20.37 -22.49 -3.17
C THR A 131 -20.26 -23.66 -2.18
N PRO A 132 -19.36 -24.62 -2.43
CA PRO A 132 -19.20 -25.76 -1.54
C PRO A 132 -18.65 -25.34 -0.17
N LEU A 133 -19.22 -25.93 0.87
CA LEU A 133 -18.75 -25.83 2.24
C LEU A 133 -17.63 -26.84 2.48
N ARG A 134 -16.68 -26.50 3.35
CA ARG A 134 -15.85 -27.50 4.03
C ARG A 134 -16.74 -28.37 4.91
N ASN A 135 -16.34 -29.63 5.08
CA ASN A 135 -17.11 -30.66 5.74
C ASN A 135 -18.56 -30.73 5.19
N PRO A 136 -18.75 -30.91 3.86
CA PRO A 136 -20.07 -30.83 3.23
C PRO A 136 -21.01 -31.96 3.68
N ASP A 137 -20.46 -33.09 4.12
CA ASP A 137 -21.24 -34.23 4.63
C ASP A 137 -21.91 -33.93 5.99
N ILE A 138 -21.47 -32.89 6.70
CA ILE A 138 -22.09 -32.42 7.94
C ILE A 138 -23.14 -31.37 7.60
N THR A 139 -24.40 -31.80 7.54
CA THR A 139 -25.54 -30.99 7.09
C THR A 139 -26.47 -30.52 8.22
N ASP A 140 -26.47 -31.20 9.37
CA ASP A 140 -27.25 -30.78 10.52
C ASP A 140 -26.71 -29.44 11.07
N PRO A 141 -27.56 -28.40 11.26
CA PRO A 141 -27.12 -27.09 11.71
C PRO A 141 -26.39 -27.09 13.06
N VAL A 142 -26.79 -27.96 14.00
CA VAL A 142 -26.18 -28.05 15.33
C VAL A 142 -24.81 -28.71 15.22
N GLU A 143 -24.67 -29.77 14.41
CA GLU A 143 -23.37 -30.39 14.16
C GLU A 143 -22.43 -29.47 13.35
N ARG A 144 -22.95 -28.65 12.42
CA ARG A 144 -22.14 -27.62 11.75
C ARG A 144 -21.63 -26.56 12.71
N GLN A 145 -22.43 -26.16 13.70
CA GLN A 145 -21.98 -25.20 14.71
C GLN A 145 -20.78 -25.73 15.51
N LYS A 146 -20.69 -27.05 15.73
CA LYS A 146 -19.55 -27.69 16.40
C LYS A 146 -18.24 -27.66 15.60
N LEU A 147 -18.29 -27.24 14.32
CA LEU A 147 -17.10 -26.99 13.49
C LEU A 147 -16.44 -25.64 13.81
N VAL A 148 -17.07 -24.79 14.61
CA VAL A 148 -16.47 -23.55 15.12
C VAL A 148 -15.75 -23.83 16.43
N ILE A 149 -14.48 -23.42 16.53
CA ILE A 149 -13.78 -23.35 17.82
C ILE A 149 -14.10 -21.98 18.41
N ASP A 150 -14.83 -21.95 19.52
CA ASP A 150 -15.15 -20.72 20.27
C ASP A 150 -14.73 -20.92 21.72
N ALA A 151 -13.64 -20.25 22.11
CA ALA A 151 -13.12 -20.34 23.47
C ALA A 151 -13.87 -19.44 24.46
N GLY A 152 -14.85 -18.68 23.98
CA GLY A 152 -15.52 -17.64 24.75
C GLY A 152 -14.60 -16.47 25.10
N PRO A 153 -15.18 -15.41 25.67
CA PRO A 153 -14.41 -14.26 26.12
C PRO A 153 -13.56 -14.59 27.37
N GLN A 154 -12.42 -13.91 27.48
CA GLN A 154 -11.56 -13.88 28.66
C GLN A 154 -11.31 -12.43 29.06
N ALA A 155 -11.05 -12.22 30.35
CA ALA A 155 -10.75 -10.90 30.90
C ALA A 155 -9.56 -10.95 31.86
N VAL A 156 -8.79 -9.86 31.89
CA VAL A 156 -7.64 -9.63 32.77
C VAL A 156 -7.63 -8.18 33.23
N ASP A 157 -7.02 -7.93 34.40
CA ASP A 157 -6.74 -6.60 34.91
C ASP A 157 -5.22 -6.42 35.13
N CYS A 158 -4.80 -5.26 35.64
CA CYS A 158 -3.38 -4.98 35.91
C CYS A 158 -2.96 -5.38 37.33
N THR A 159 -3.89 -5.84 38.17
CA THR A 159 -3.65 -5.97 39.62
C THR A 159 -3.91 -7.37 40.18
N LYS A 160 -5.11 -7.91 40.04
CA LYS A 160 -5.54 -9.17 40.67
C LYS A 160 -5.41 -10.36 39.73
N ARG A 161 -5.87 -10.22 38.49
CA ARG A 161 -5.91 -11.30 37.50
C ARG A 161 -5.19 -10.87 36.23
N ARG A 162 -3.87 -10.98 36.28
CA ARG A 162 -2.99 -10.57 35.19
C ARG A 162 -2.84 -11.59 34.06
N LYS A 163 -3.42 -12.79 34.17
CA LYS A 163 -3.30 -13.89 33.18
C LYS A 163 -4.63 -14.62 32.99
N ALA A 164 -4.95 -14.99 31.77
CA ALA A 164 -6.10 -15.84 31.40
C ALA A 164 -5.79 -16.66 30.14
N SER A 165 -6.53 -17.75 29.93
CA SER A 165 -6.30 -18.70 28.83
C SER A 165 -7.60 -18.95 28.05
N PHE A 166 -7.49 -19.15 26.74
CA PHE A 166 -8.61 -19.43 25.83
C PHE A 166 -8.77 -20.94 25.60
N GLY A 167 -8.98 -21.70 26.68
CA GLY A 167 -8.99 -23.16 26.67
C GLY A 167 -10.36 -23.80 26.82
N ARG A 168 -10.44 -25.10 26.49
CA ARG A 168 -11.65 -25.92 26.59
C ARG A 168 -12.35 -25.87 27.95
N ASP A 169 -11.58 -25.74 29.03
CA ASP A 169 -12.10 -25.78 30.40
C ASP A 169 -11.87 -24.46 31.18
N THR A 170 -11.60 -23.35 30.48
CA THR A 170 -11.16 -22.10 31.13
C THR A 170 -12.28 -21.07 31.37
N ASN A 171 -13.41 -21.18 30.67
CA ASN A 171 -14.58 -20.33 30.90
C ASN A 171 -15.83 -21.17 31.24
N PRO A 172 -16.09 -21.47 32.53
CA PRO A 172 -17.27 -22.23 32.94
C PRO A 172 -18.58 -21.42 32.82
N ALA A 173 -18.50 -20.11 32.61
CA ALA A 173 -19.66 -19.23 32.48
C ALA A 173 -20.12 -19.08 31.01
N TYR A 174 -19.41 -19.71 30.07
CA TYR A 174 -19.71 -19.66 28.64
C TYR A 174 -19.73 -21.07 28.04
N ALA A 175 -20.62 -21.30 27.08
CA ALA A 175 -20.70 -22.57 26.36
C ALA A 175 -19.60 -22.65 25.29
N VAL A 176 -18.37 -22.94 25.71
CA VAL A 176 -17.23 -23.09 24.80
C VAL A 176 -17.43 -24.27 23.84
N THR A 177 -16.94 -24.12 22.61
CA THR A 177 -16.97 -25.17 21.58
C THR A 177 -15.56 -25.47 21.12
N PHE A 178 -15.18 -26.74 21.16
CA PHE A 178 -13.88 -27.24 20.69
C PHE A 178 -14.07 -28.57 19.95
N PRO A 179 -13.16 -28.93 19.04
CA PRO A 179 -13.23 -30.20 18.32
C PRO A 179 -13.15 -31.39 19.28
N PRO A 180 -13.49 -32.61 18.84
CA PRO A 180 -13.27 -33.83 19.63
C PRO A 180 -11.81 -33.99 20.06
N THR A 181 -11.58 -34.69 21.18
CA THR A 181 -10.25 -35.15 21.60
C THR A 181 -9.89 -36.47 20.93
N GLY A 182 -8.61 -36.83 20.89
CA GLY A 182 -8.10 -38.02 20.21
C GLY A 182 -7.94 -37.84 18.69
N MET A 183 -7.82 -36.60 18.23
CA MET A 183 -7.48 -36.28 16.84
C MET A 183 -6.02 -36.62 16.54
N ALA A 184 -5.71 -36.79 15.26
CA ALA A 184 -4.35 -37.02 14.79
C ALA A 184 -3.92 -35.92 13.80
N PRO A 185 -2.68 -35.41 13.86
CA PRO A 185 -1.63 -35.77 14.82
C PRO A 185 -1.80 -35.11 16.21
N ASN A 186 -2.56 -34.01 16.31
CA ASN A 186 -2.66 -33.25 17.56
C ASN A 186 -4.11 -32.93 17.93
N ASP A 187 -4.38 -32.88 19.23
CA ASP A 187 -5.61 -32.30 19.77
C ASP A 187 -5.51 -30.77 19.87
N ILE A 188 -6.65 -30.10 19.77
CA ILE A 188 -6.77 -28.66 20.00
C ILE A 188 -7.59 -28.44 21.26
N ASN A 189 -6.94 -27.88 22.28
CA ASN A 189 -7.54 -27.62 23.60
C ASN A 189 -7.44 -26.15 24.03
N THR A 190 -6.82 -25.29 23.21
CA THR A 190 -6.69 -23.86 23.45
C THR A 190 -6.56 -23.09 22.14
N LEU A 191 -7.01 -21.84 22.12
CA LEU A 191 -6.71 -20.85 21.08
C LEU A 191 -5.62 -19.86 21.50
N GLY A 192 -5.08 -20.00 22.71
CA GLY A 192 -3.96 -19.21 23.22
C GLY A 192 -4.15 -18.69 24.63
N ASP A 193 -3.47 -17.58 24.94
CA ASP A 193 -3.44 -16.96 26.27
C ASP A 193 -3.49 -15.42 26.18
N MET A 194 -3.77 -14.75 27.28
CA MET A 194 -3.65 -13.30 27.41
C MET A 194 -3.09 -12.90 28.78
N MET A 195 -2.37 -11.79 28.84
CA MET A 195 -1.81 -11.26 30.09
C MET A 195 -1.57 -9.75 30.08
N THR A 196 -1.33 -9.14 31.23
CA THR A 196 -0.94 -7.73 31.36
C THR A 196 0.50 -7.57 31.82
N ASP A 197 1.24 -6.63 31.21
CA ASP A 197 2.56 -6.19 31.68
C ASP A 197 2.44 -5.27 32.91
N ASP A 198 3.58 -4.90 33.51
CA ASP A 198 3.60 -4.06 34.73
C ASP A 198 3.13 -2.61 34.46
N ASN A 199 2.99 -2.21 33.20
CA ASN A 199 2.48 -0.90 32.79
C ASN A 199 0.98 -0.94 32.43
N GLY A 200 0.33 -2.11 32.57
CA GLY A 200 -1.08 -2.31 32.24
C GLY A 200 -1.39 -2.50 30.75
N ARG A 201 -0.36 -2.74 29.93
CA ARG A 201 -0.54 -3.11 28.52
C ARG A 201 -0.95 -4.57 28.41
N LEU A 202 -1.80 -4.88 27.44
CA LEU A 202 -2.25 -6.24 27.18
C LEU A 202 -1.29 -6.93 26.22
N LEU A 203 -1.00 -8.20 26.48
CA LEU A 203 -0.36 -9.13 25.57
C LEU A 203 -1.34 -10.27 25.26
N VAL A 204 -1.59 -10.53 23.98
CA VAL A 204 -2.39 -11.67 23.52
C VAL A 204 -1.49 -12.63 22.75
N LEU A 205 -1.50 -13.90 23.13
CA LEU A 205 -0.73 -14.98 22.54
C LEU A 205 -1.67 -15.93 21.81
N GLY A 206 -1.26 -16.40 20.63
CA GLY A 206 -1.99 -17.44 19.90
C GLY A 206 -1.80 -18.84 20.47
N GLY A 207 -2.39 -19.81 19.76
CA GLY A 207 -2.23 -21.23 20.04
C GLY A 207 -0.80 -21.75 19.88
N HIS A 208 -0.66 -23.07 19.97
CA HIS A 208 0.62 -23.77 19.94
C HIS A 208 1.00 -24.31 18.56
N GLY A 209 0.23 -23.97 17.51
CA GLY A 209 0.42 -24.49 16.16
C GLY A 209 -0.05 -25.93 15.99
N ASN A 210 -1.03 -26.33 16.80
CA ASN A 210 -1.65 -27.65 16.72
C ASN A 210 -2.67 -27.69 15.58
N SER A 211 -2.62 -28.78 14.83
CA SER A 211 -3.65 -29.12 13.84
C SER A 211 -3.89 -30.63 13.84
N GLY A 212 -5.14 -31.01 13.62
CA GLY A 212 -5.54 -32.41 13.71
C GLY A 212 -6.86 -32.69 13.01
N SER A 213 -7.02 -33.95 12.64
CA SER A 213 -8.23 -34.49 12.03
C SER A 213 -8.94 -35.46 12.98
N PHE A 214 -10.27 -35.35 13.06
CA PHE A 214 -11.10 -36.32 13.77
C PHE A 214 -11.44 -37.56 12.92
N LEU A 215 -11.19 -37.51 11.61
CA LEU A 215 -11.35 -38.67 10.74
C LEU A 215 -10.28 -39.71 11.06
N SER A 216 -10.68 -40.97 11.07
CA SER A 216 -9.84 -42.13 11.37
C SER A 216 -10.07 -43.25 10.35
N GLY A 217 -9.16 -44.22 10.31
CA GLY A 217 -9.23 -45.36 9.40
C GLY A 217 -8.14 -45.34 8.32
N PHE A 218 -8.30 -46.18 7.31
CA PHE A 218 -7.29 -46.35 6.26
C PHE A 218 -7.00 -45.02 5.56
N ALA A 219 -5.72 -44.64 5.51
CA ALA A 219 -5.21 -43.40 4.93
C ALA A 219 -5.59 -42.09 5.65
N HIS A 220 -6.15 -42.10 6.87
CA HIS A 220 -6.27 -40.91 7.72
C HIS A 220 -5.22 -40.90 8.85
N PRO A 221 -4.76 -39.71 9.31
CA PRO A 221 -5.06 -38.39 8.76
C PRO A 221 -4.36 -38.18 7.39
N ARG A 222 -5.00 -37.42 6.50
CA ARG A 222 -4.44 -37.00 5.21
C ARG A 222 -4.82 -35.56 4.89
N ILE A 223 -3.99 -34.92 4.08
CA ILE A 223 -4.29 -33.63 3.47
C ILE A 223 -4.87 -33.90 2.08
N ASP A 224 -6.00 -33.30 1.75
CA ASP A 224 -6.66 -33.48 0.45
C ASP A 224 -6.19 -32.44 -0.57
N THR A 225 -6.02 -31.19 -0.13
CA THR A 225 -5.48 -30.06 -0.91
C THR A 225 -4.76 -29.08 0.02
N TYR A 226 -3.98 -28.15 -0.55
CA TYR A 226 -3.26 -27.11 0.19
C TYR A 226 -4.15 -26.27 1.13
N ALA A 227 -5.41 -26.02 0.77
CA ALA A 227 -6.30 -25.13 1.53
C ALA A 227 -7.55 -25.80 2.10
N ASN A 228 -7.97 -26.95 1.57
CA ASN A 228 -9.23 -27.60 1.93
C ASN A 228 -8.99 -29.07 2.25
N SER A 229 -9.09 -29.43 3.54
CA SER A 229 -9.07 -30.82 4.00
C SER A 229 -10.24 -31.02 4.98
N ASP A 230 -11.15 -31.91 4.63
CA ASP A 230 -12.31 -32.21 5.48
C ASP A 230 -11.88 -33.01 6.72
N GLY A 231 -12.58 -32.79 7.83
CA GLY A 231 -12.28 -33.42 9.10
C GLY A 231 -11.20 -32.73 9.94
N TRP A 232 -10.55 -31.70 9.40
CA TRP A 232 -9.43 -31.00 10.04
C TRP A 232 -9.84 -29.77 10.84
N PHE A 233 -9.04 -29.47 11.85
CA PHE A 233 -9.04 -28.25 12.64
C PHE A 233 -7.61 -27.75 12.83
N ASP A 234 -7.45 -26.44 13.05
CA ASP A 234 -6.21 -25.83 13.52
C ASP A 234 -6.48 -24.80 14.63
N ASP A 235 -5.44 -24.32 15.31
CA ASP A 235 -5.53 -23.38 16.43
C ASP A 235 -5.21 -21.91 16.04
N ILE A 236 -5.30 -21.59 14.75
CA ILE A 236 -5.40 -20.20 14.28
C ILE A 236 -6.68 -19.58 14.83
N SER A 237 -6.68 -18.29 15.11
CA SER A 237 -7.89 -17.59 15.55
C SER A 237 -7.77 -16.08 15.32
N ASP A 238 -8.89 -15.40 15.46
CA ASP A 238 -8.94 -13.94 15.51
C ASP A 238 -10.14 -13.48 16.33
N GLY A 239 -10.13 -12.22 16.76
CA GLY A 239 -11.29 -11.62 17.40
C GLY A 239 -11.06 -10.25 18.05
N PRO A 240 -12.11 -9.67 18.65
CA PRO A 240 -12.09 -8.32 19.19
C PRO A 240 -11.30 -8.21 20.50
N VAL A 241 -10.65 -7.05 20.69
CA VAL A 241 -9.92 -6.65 21.89
C VAL A 241 -10.54 -5.38 22.45
N MET A 242 -10.97 -5.42 23.71
CA MET A 242 -11.66 -4.34 24.40
C MET A 242 -10.91 -3.90 25.65
N ALA A 243 -11.16 -2.66 26.06
CA ALA A 243 -10.63 -2.13 27.30
C ALA A 243 -11.64 -1.24 28.03
N ARG A 244 -11.58 -1.28 29.37
CA ARG A 244 -12.28 -0.40 30.30
C ARG A 244 -11.27 0.24 31.22
N LEU A 245 -11.27 1.56 31.25
CA LEU A 245 -10.46 2.36 32.16
C LEU A 245 -11.12 2.36 33.53
N VAL A 246 -10.35 2.02 34.56
CA VAL A 246 -10.78 2.10 35.96
C VAL A 246 -10.03 3.25 36.61
N MET A 247 -10.77 4.24 37.09
CA MET A 247 -10.20 5.45 37.68
C MET A 247 -10.69 5.69 39.11
N MET A 248 -9.82 6.29 39.93
CA MET A 248 -10.18 6.80 41.24
C MET A 248 -10.67 8.25 41.13
N GLU A 249 -11.94 8.50 41.41
CA GLU A 249 -12.49 9.85 41.50
C GLU A 249 -12.18 10.44 42.89
N GLU A 250 -11.12 11.24 42.96
CA GLU A 250 -10.56 11.76 44.21
C GLU A 250 -11.54 12.59 45.06
N ARG A 251 -12.60 13.16 44.45
CA ARG A 251 -13.59 13.98 45.17
C ARG A 251 -14.59 13.15 45.96
N VAL A 252 -14.95 11.98 45.44
CA VAL A 252 -15.93 11.08 46.07
C VAL A 252 -15.28 9.80 46.62
N GLN A 253 -13.95 9.66 46.43
CA GLN A 253 -13.14 8.53 46.89
C GLN A 253 -13.74 7.18 46.47
N ALA A 254 -14.18 7.12 45.20
CA ALA A 254 -14.81 5.93 44.63
C ALA A 254 -14.22 5.61 43.25
N LEU A 255 -14.25 4.33 42.88
CA LEU A 255 -13.91 3.90 41.55
C LEU A 255 -14.99 4.31 40.55
N ARG A 256 -14.54 4.73 39.37
CA ARG A 256 -15.36 5.06 38.21
C ARG A 256 -14.80 4.39 36.96
N TYR A 257 -15.68 4.16 36.01
CA TYR A 257 -15.35 3.43 34.79
C TYR A 257 -15.60 4.28 33.55
N ILE A 258 -14.73 4.13 32.56
CA ILE A 258 -14.87 4.68 31.21
C ILE A 258 -14.55 3.55 30.23
N ASP A 259 -15.48 3.24 29.32
CA ASP A 259 -15.23 2.28 28.25
C ASP A 259 -14.43 2.95 27.15
N VAL A 260 -13.41 2.24 26.62
CA VAL A 260 -12.74 2.70 25.40
C VAL A 260 -13.72 2.56 24.23
N GLU A 261 -13.87 3.61 23.43
CA GLU A 261 -15.03 3.82 22.55
C GLU A 261 -15.28 2.71 21.52
N TYR A 262 -14.21 2.04 21.07
CA TYR A 262 -14.29 1.00 20.06
C TYR A 262 -13.17 -0.02 20.20
N PRO A 263 -13.41 -1.32 19.91
CA PRO A 263 -12.42 -2.37 20.07
C PRO A 263 -11.27 -2.24 19.05
N ALA A 264 -10.14 -2.86 19.38
CA ALA A 264 -9.16 -3.32 18.41
C ALA A 264 -9.48 -4.76 17.98
N TRP A 265 -8.68 -5.32 17.09
CA TRP A 265 -8.75 -6.72 16.70
C TRP A 265 -7.39 -7.40 16.92
N VAL A 266 -7.38 -8.69 17.19
CA VAL A 266 -6.16 -9.50 17.21
C VAL A 266 -6.29 -10.64 16.20
N LEU A 267 -5.18 -10.90 15.51
CA LEU A 267 -5.04 -11.91 14.48
C LEU A 267 -3.89 -12.86 14.86
N MET A 268 -4.15 -14.17 14.81
CA MET A 268 -3.11 -15.18 14.98
C MET A 268 -2.58 -15.63 13.62
N GLY A 269 -1.33 -15.27 13.33
CA GLY A 269 -0.62 -15.66 12.11
C GLY A 269 0.34 -16.82 12.32
N TYR A 270 0.89 -17.33 11.21
CA TYR A 270 1.96 -18.32 11.23
C TYR A 270 3.26 -17.72 11.81
N PRO A 271 4.24 -18.53 12.23
CA PRO A 271 5.56 -18.02 12.56
C PRO A 271 6.17 -17.22 11.40
N ARG A 272 6.75 -16.05 11.70
CA ARG A 272 7.50 -15.24 10.73
C ARG A 272 8.96 -15.69 10.74
N TYR A 273 9.31 -16.59 9.82
CA TYR A 273 10.66 -17.16 9.77
C TYR A 273 11.73 -16.18 9.28
N ALA A 274 11.37 -15.11 8.58
CA ALA A 274 12.28 -14.03 8.17
C ALA A 274 11.73 -12.66 8.63
N PRO A 275 11.84 -12.31 9.92
CA PRO A 275 11.22 -11.08 10.47
C PRO A 275 11.87 -9.78 9.95
N GLU A 276 13.13 -9.83 9.52
CA GLU A 276 13.88 -8.64 9.08
C GLU A 276 13.72 -8.33 7.58
N VAL A 277 12.87 -9.09 6.87
CA VAL A 277 12.57 -8.92 5.44
C VAL A 277 11.07 -8.71 5.27
N LEU A 278 10.67 -7.59 4.66
CA LEU A 278 9.27 -7.29 4.34
C LEU A 278 8.84 -7.89 3.00
N ASP A 279 7.57 -8.22 2.88
CA ASP A 279 6.95 -8.65 1.62
C ASP A 279 6.87 -7.51 0.59
N MET A 280 6.81 -7.81 -0.72
CA MET A 280 6.67 -6.78 -1.77
C MET A 280 5.49 -5.85 -1.49
N ILE A 281 4.38 -6.45 -1.05
CA ILE A 281 3.18 -5.78 -0.59
C ILE A 281 2.95 -6.28 0.82
N THR A 282 3.00 -5.38 1.79
CA THR A 282 2.70 -5.64 3.20
C THR A 282 1.23 -5.43 3.49
N LEU A 283 0.74 -5.93 4.63
CA LEU A 283 -0.65 -5.72 5.03
C LEU A 283 -0.95 -4.22 5.23
N GLU A 284 0.04 -3.44 5.66
CA GLU A 284 -0.06 -1.98 5.74
C GLU A 284 -0.27 -1.36 4.37
N ASP A 285 0.50 -1.76 3.34
CA ASP A 285 0.36 -1.22 1.97
C ASP A 285 -1.06 -1.41 1.42
N VAL A 286 -1.70 -2.54 1.76
CA VAL A 286 -3.08 -2.84 1.35
C VAL A 286 -4.10 -1.99 2.10
N VAL A 287 -3.94 -1.85 3.41
CA VAL A 287 -4.86 -1.08 4.25
C VAL A 287 -4.74 0.42 3.95
N GLU A 288 -3.53 0.93 3.72
CA GLU A 288 -3.30 2.31 3.30
C GLU A 288 -3.95 2.58 1.95
N ASP A 289 -3.70 1.72 0.95
CA ASP A 289 -4.29 1.86 -0.39
C ASP A 289 -5.82 1.87 -0.36
N MET A 290 -6.42 0.94 0.38
CA MET A 290 -7.86 0.87 0.60
C MET A 290 -8.37 2.12 1.33
N SER A 291 -7.66 2.59 2.37
CA SER A 291 -8.05 3.79 3.13
C SER A 291 -8.03 5.06 2.27
N ILE A 292 -7.02 5.21 1.41
CA ILE A 292 -6.90 6.34 0.49
C ILE A 292 -8.06 6.34 -0.52
N ARG A 293 -8.34 5.18 -1.13
CA ARG A 293 -9.31 5.08 -2.24
C ARG A 293 -10.76 4.99 -1.78
N GLU A 294 -11.03 4.38 -0.63
CA GLU A 294 -12.39 4.07 -0.18
C GLU A 294 -12.88 4.96 0.98
N PHE A 295 -11.96 5.53 1.76
CA PHE A 295 -12.26 6.30 2.98
C PHE A 295 -11.78 7.75 2.92
N ALA A 296 -11.38 8.25 1.75
CA ALA A 296 -10.88 9.62 1.57
C ALA A 296 -9.76 9.99 2.57
N TYR A 297 -8.91 9.01 2.93
CA TYR A 297 -7.94 9.16 4.01
C TYR A 297 -6.83 10.18 3.69
N ARG A 298 -6.42 10.28 2.42
CA ARG A 298 -5.41 11.22 1.92
C ARG A 298 -5.94 11.96 0.69
N THR A 299 -6.90 12.86 0.90
CA THR A 299 -7.47 13.68 -0.19
C THR A 299 -6.47 14.66 -0.81
N ASP A 300 -5.30 14.84 -0.21
CA ASP A 300 -4.14 15.52 -0.80
C ASP A 300 -3.44 14.67 -1.88
N MET A 301 -3.58 13.35 -1.82
CA MET A 301 -3.03 12.37 -2.78
C MET A 301 -4.08 11.88 -3.78
N PHE A 302 -5.28 11.55 -3.31
CA PHE A 302 -6.37 11.02 -4.12
C PHE A 302 -7.70 11.63 -3.68
N GLY A 303 -8.32 12.43 -4.54
CA GLY A 303 -9.46 13.26 -4.14
C GLY A 303 -10.06 14.04 -5.31
N THR A 304 -10.99 14.95 -5.01
CA THR A 304 -11.68 15.72 -6.06
C THR A 304 -10.70 16.68 -6.75
N ALA A 305 -10.70 16.64 -8.09
CA ALA A 305 -9.87 17.52 -8.93
C ALA A 305 -9.99 19.01 -8.50
N GLY A 306 -8.86 19.70 -8.41
CA GLY A 306 -8.79 21.11 -7.99
C GLY A 306 -8.84 21.35 -6.47
N THR A 307 -9.03 20.33 -5.64
CA THR A 307 -9.07 20.48 -4.17
C THR A 307 -7.76 20.16 -3.46
N PHE A 308 -6.74 19.64 -4.15
CA PHE A 308 -5.50 19.16 -3.53
C PHE A 308 -4.72 20.20 -2.70
N ASN A 309 -4.83 21.49 -3.02
CA ASN A 309 -4.19 22.57 -2.23
C ASN A 309 -4.95 22.89 -0.93
N THR A 310 -6.21 22.43 -0.83
CA THR A 310 -7.03 22.53 0.39
C THR A 310 -7.83 21.22 0.50
N PRO A 311 -7.14 20.12 0.87
CA PRO A 311 -7.70 18.78 0.81
C PRO A 311 -9.03 18.68 1.58
N GLN A 312 -10.02 18.04 0.97
CA GLN A 312 -11.31 17.83 1.60
C GLN A 312 -11.17 16.92 2.83
N LYS A 313 -11.77 17.31 3.95
CA LYS A 313 -11.90 16.43 5.12
C LYS A 313 -13.29 15.82 5.11
N ILE A 314 -13.35 14.49 5.01
CA ILE A 314 -14.59 13.72 5.03
C ILE A 314 -14.50 12.79 6.23
N ASP A 315 -15.54 12.75 7.05
CA ASP A 315 -15.63 11.81 8.16
C ASP A 315 -15.69 10.38 7.61
N PRO A 316 -14.73 9.49 7.94
CA PRO A 316 -14.72 8.13 7.42
C PRO A 316 -15.92 7.29 7.89
N THR A 317 -16.67 7.75 8.89
CA THR A 317 -17.89 7.10 9.40
C THR A 317 -19.17 7.65 8.77
N ASP A 318 -19.10 8.75 8.00
CA ASP A 318 -20.22 9.26 7.21
C ASP A 318 -20.27 8.56 5.83
N THR A 319 -20.92 7.40 5.80
CA THR A 319 -21.07 6.59 4.59
C THR A 319 -21.73 7.36 3.45
N ALA A 320 -22.67 8.28 3.74
CA ALA A 320 -23.35 9.03 2.69
C ALA A 320 -22.42 10.06 2.04
N ALA A 321 -21.62 10.77 2.84
CA ALA A 321 -20.60 11.68 2.34
C ALA A 321 -19.51 10.96 1.54
N LEU A 322 -19.04 9.80 2.02
CA LEU A 322 -18.07 8.97 1.30
C LEU A 322 -18.61 8.47 -0.04
N LEU A 323 -19.85 7.98 -0.07
CA LEU A 323 -20.49 7.55 -1.34
C LEU A 323 -20.64 8.71 -2.32
N HIS A 324 -21.01 9.91 -1.83
CA HIS A 324 -21.09 11.11 -2.67
C HIS A 324 -19.71 11.50 -3.24
N TRP A 325 -18.68 11.49 -2.40
CA TRP A 325 -17.30 11.78 -2.82
C TRP A 325 -16.80 10.77 -3.87
N LYS A 326 -17.00 9.47 -3.64
CA LYS A 326 -16.62 8.40 -4.58
C LYS A 326 -17.36 8.48 -5.93
N ALA A 327 -18.60 8.97 -5.93
CA ALA A 327 -19.36 9.18 -7.16
C ALA A 327 -18.90 10.43 -7.94
N GLY A 328 -18.09 11.31 -7.33
CA GLY A 328 -17.52 12.50 -7.96
C GLY A 328 -16.26 12.21 -8.80
N PRO A 329 -15.68 13.25 -9.44
CA PRO A 329 -14.46 13.13 -10.21
C PRO A 329 -13.23 13.09 -9.29
N VAL A 330 -13.01 11.94 -8.66
CA VAL A 330 -11.82 11.68 -7.84
C VAL A 330 -10.66 11.19 -8.70
N GLU A 331 -9.47 11.74 -8.46
CA GLU A 331 -8.26 11.40 -9.21
C GLU A 331 -7.01 11.45 -8.33
N TRP A 332 -5.94 10.83 -8.81
CA TRP A 332 -4.61 10.95 -8.22
C TRP A 332 -4.03 12.34 -8.49
N ASN A 333 -3.56 13.02 -7.45
CA ASN A 333 -2.92 14.32 -7.54
C ASN A 333 -1.60 14.25 -8.34
N SER A 334 -1.62 14.67 -9.59
CA SER A 334 -0.44 14.69 -10.47
C SER A 334 0.70 15.59 -9.96
N ALA A 335 0.42 16.54 -9.05
CA ALA A 335 1.41 17.42 -8.45
C ALA A 335 1.95 16.91 -7.10
N TYR A 336 1.43 15.79 -6.56
CA TYR A 336 1.92 15.23 -5.29
C TYR A 336 3.38 14.79 -5.41
N ARG A 337 4.20 15.18 -4.43
CA ARG A 337 5.63 14.87 -4.41
C ARG A 337 5.96 13.93 -3.26
N PRO A 338 6.08 12.61 -3.50
CA PRO A 338 6.59 11.70 -2.49
C PRO A 338 8.01 12.06 -2.08
N TRP A 339 8.35 11.69 -0.86
CA TRP A 339 9.72 11.74 -0.34
C TRP A 339 10.48 10.48 -0.78
N PHE A 340 11.70 10.64 -1.27
CA PHE A 340 12.45 9.52 -1.83
C PHE A 340 12.77 8.48 -0.77
N TRP A 341 13.37 8.88 0.35
CA TRP A 341 13.84 7.92 1.35
C TRP A 341 12.72 7.36 2.22
N ARG A 342 11.65 8.13 2.44
CA ARG A 342 10.47 7.70 3.20
C ARG A 342 9.47 6.89 2.36
N ASP A 343 9.15 7.32 1.14
CA ASP A 343 8.00 6.77 0.39
C ASP A 343 8.41 5.86 -0.78
N ILE A 344 9.60 6.06 -1.36
CA ILE A 344 10.03 5.35 -2.58
C ILE A 344 11.02 4.24 -2.27
N TRP A 345 12.13 4.60 -1.62
CA TRP A 345 13.22 3.69 -1.33
C TRP A 345 12.76 2.45 -0.54
N PRO A 346 11.88 2.57 0.48
CA PRO A 346 11.39 1.39 1.21
C PRO A 346 10.57 0.41 0.36
N ILE A 347 9.99 0.85 -0.76
CA ILE A 347 9.27 -0.06 -1.69
C ILE A 347 10.28 -0.82 -2.54
N ILE A 348 11.18 -0.10 -3.22
CA ILE A 348 12.10 -0.71 -4.19
C ILE A 348 13.25 -1.46 -3.53
N PHE A 349 13.62 -1.12 -2.29
CA PHE A 349 14.64 -1.82 -1.50
C PHE A 349 14.31 -3.31 -1.34
N ARG A 350 13.03 -3.64 -1.15
CA ARG A 350 12.56 -5.01 -0.87
C ARG A 350 12.97 -6.00 -1.98
N ALA A 351 13.07 -5.54 -3.24
CA ALA A 351 13.37 -6.39 -4.38
C ALA A 351 14.77 -7.03 -4.29
N ASP A 352 15.75 -6.31 -3.75
CA ASP A 352 17.09 -6.86 -3.51
C ASP A 352 17.05 -7.92 -2.40
N GLU A 353 16.27 -7.68 -1.33
CA GLU A 353 16.18 -8.60 -0.18
C GLU A 353 15.72 -10.01 -0.59
N PHE A 354 14.85 -10.12 -1.59
CA PHE A 354 14.34 -11.39 -2.06
C PHE A 354 15.42 -12.26 -2.74
N SER A 355 16.51 -11.64 -3.23
CA SER A 355 17.65 -12.36 -3.83
C SER A 355 18.39 -13.25 -2.83
N TYR A 356 18.20 -13.01 -1.53
CA TYR A 356 18.78 -13.79 -0.44
C TYR A 356 17.90 -14.94 0.04
N LEU A 357 16.64 -15.00 -0.42
CA LEU A 357 15.64 -15.98 0.00
C LEU A 357 15.27 -16.96 -1.11
N ALA A 358 15.76 -16.75 -2.34
CA ALA A 358 15.52 -17.63 -3.47
C ALA A 358 16.66 -17.60 -4.51
N ASN A 359 16.91 -18.73 -5.15
CA ASN A 359 17.94 -18.86 -6.19
C ASN A 359 17.51 -18.34 -7.58
N ILE A 360 16.20 -18.16 -7.81
CA ILE A 360 15.67 -17.77 -9.13
C ILE A 360 16.20 -16.41 -9.61
N LEU A 361 16.63 -15.54 -8.68
CA LEU A 361 17.21 -14.22 -8.96
C LEU A 361 18.75 -14.25 -9.08
N GLN A 362 19.44 -15.26 -8.55
CA GLN A 362 20.90 -15.36 -8.70
C GLN A 362 21.30 -15.72 -10.14
N GLN A 363 20.36 -16.26 -10.92
CA GLN A 363 20.53 -16.62 -12.33
C GLN A 363 20.24 -15.47 -13.31
N SER A 364 19.71 -14.33 -12.84
CA SER A 364 19.29 -13.20 -13.69
C SER A 364 20.33 -12.09 -13.86
N ASN A 365 21.61 -12.35 -13.51
CA ASN A 365 22.70 -11.36 -13.52
C ASN A 365 22.49 -10.18 -12.54
N PHE A 366 21.76 -10.41 -11.44
CA PHE A 366 21.58 -9.50 -10.31
C PHE A 366 21.06 -8.08 -10.65
N PRO A 367 19.97 -7.93 -11.43
CA PRO A 367 19.45 -6.62 -11.84
C PRO A 367 18.96 -5.78 -10.64
N HIS A 368 18.52 -6.45 -9.57
CA HIS A 368 18.03 -5.83 -8.32
C HIS A 368 19.15 -5.40 -7.36
N ASN A 369 20.40 -5.70 -7.69
CA ASN A 369 21.53 -5.36 -6.85
C ASN A 369 21.67 -3.84 -6.70
N GLN A 370 22.02 -3.43 -5.49
CA GLN A 370 22.12 -2.03 -5.07
C GLN A 370 23.54 -1.46 -5.27
N SER A 371 24.49 -2.28 -5.73
CA SER A 371 25.83 -1.82 -6.13
C SER A 371 25.80 -1.19 -7.53
N SER A 372 26.92 -0.61 -7.94
CA SER A 372 27.09 -0.06 -9.29
C SER A 372 26.96 -1.09 -10.42
N ARG A 373 26.87 -2.39 -10.11
CA ARG A 373 26.61 -3.47 -11.08
C ARG A 373 25.12 -3.70 -11.37
N GLY A 374 24.23 -3.30 -10.45
CA GLY A 374 22.79 -3.46 -10.60
C GLY A 374 22.09 -2.17 -11.02
N THR A 375 20.76 -2.19 -10.99
CA THR A 375 19.91 -1.05 -11.40
C THR A 375 19.32 -0.27 -10.22
N PHE A 376 19.53 -0.74 -8.97
CA PHE A 376 18.94 -0.20 -7.75
C PHE A 376 19.95 0.62 -6.94
N ASP A 377 20.76 1.45 -7.60
CA ASP A 377 21.71 2.35 -6.92
C ASP A 377 20.95 3.55 -6.30
N PRO A 378 20.83 3.64 -4.96
CA PRO A 378 20.03 4.68 -4.32
C PRO A 378 20.54 6.09 -4.60
N TYR A 379 21.86 6.28 -4.77
CA TYR A 379 22.46 7.59 -5.01
C TYR A 379 22.22 8.09 -6.43
N ARG A 380 21.92 7.18 -7.36
CA ARG A 380 21.47 7.55 -8.71
C ARG A 380 19.96 7.78 -8.75
N LEU A 381 19.21 6.99 -7.98
CA LEU A 381 17.76 6.98 -7.98
C LEU A 381 17.15 8.11 -7.14
N CYS A 382 17.88 8.67 -6.17
CA CYS A 382 17.43 9.79 -5.35
C CYS A 382 17.52 11.16 -6.04
N ILE A 383 18.28 11.30 -7.13
CA ILE A 383 18.55 12.62 -7.72
C ILE A 383 17.30 13.20 -8.39
N PRO A 384 16.69 14.28 -7.87
CA PRO A 384 15.55 14.92 -8.51
C PRO A 384 16.02 15.77 -9.71
N PRO A 385 15.10 16.20 -10.60
CA PRO A 385 15.40 17.21 -11.62
C PRO A 385 15.97 18.49 -10.99
N ARG A 386 17.08 18.99 -11.51
CA ARG A 386 17.74 20.22 -11.02
C ARG A 386 17.82 21.28 -12.12
N VAL A 387 17.44 22.51 -11.77
CA VAL A 387 17.60 23.66 -12.66
C VAL A 387 19.05 24.13 -12.61
N ALA A 388 19.72 24.22 -13.76
CA ALA A 388 21.07 24.73 -13.88
C ALA A 388 21.05 26.28 -13.90
N PRO A 389 21.46 26.99 -12.81
CA PRO A 389 21.18 28.42 -12.68
C PRO A 389 21.80 29.29 -13.76
N ARG A 390 23.02 28.96 -14.22
CA ARG A 390 23.71 29.68 -15.30
C ARG A 390 23.03 29.49 -16.65
N VAL A 391 22.50 28.29 -16.91
CA VAL A 391 21.80 28.00 -18.16
C VAL A 391 20.43 28.68 -18.14
N LEU A 392 19.76 28.68 -16.98
CA LEU A 392 18.50 29.39 -16.78
C LEU A 392 18.66 30.89 -17.05
N ALA A 393 19.59 31.55 -16.36
CA ALA A 393 19.81 32.99 -16.52
C ALA A 393 20.04 33.38 -17.99
N ARG A 394 20.91 32.64 -18.69
CA ARG A 394 21.17 32.86 -20.12
C ARG A 394 19.92 32.66 -20.99
N LYS A 395 19.08 31.65 -20.71
CA LYS A 395 17.87 31.39 -21.49
C LYS A 395 16.77 32.41 -21.19
N GLU A 396 16.63 32.84 -19.94
CA GLU A 396 15.71 33.91 -19.56
C GLU A 396 16.12 35.25 -20.18
N ASP A 397 17.42 35.55 -20.26
CA ASP A 397 17.93 36.73 -20.98
C ASP A 397 17.58 36.67 -22.47
N VAL A 398 17.79 35.51 -23.12
CA VAL A 398 17.41 35.32 -24.52
C VAL A 398 15.90 35.47 -24.70
N ALA A 399 15.07 34.91 -23.80
CA ALA A 399 13.62 35.05 -23.86
C ALA A 399 13.19 36.52 -23.74
N ARG A 400 13.84 37.29 -22.84
CA ARG A 400 13.60 38.74 -22.71
C ARG A 400 13.99 39.46 -24.00
N ASP A 401 15.17 39.21 -24.54
CA ASP A 401 15.67 39.89 -25.73
C ASP A 401 14.82 39.54 -26.98
N ASP A 402 14.35 38.30 -27.09
CA ASP A 402 13.43 37.86 -28.14
C ASP A 402 12.04 38.49 -27.98
N HIS A 403 11.55 38.66 -26.75
CA HIS A 403 10.34 39.42 -26.50
C HIS A 403 10.53 40.90 -26.88
N VAL A 404 11.57 41.56 -26.37
CA VAL A 404 11.84 42.98 -26.66
C VAL A 404 12.00 43.26 -28.17
N SER A 405 12.63 42.34 -28.91
CA SER A 405 12.84 42.46 -30.35
C SER A 405 11.65 42.00 -31.20
N GLY A 406 10.54 41.58 -30.59
CA GLY A 406 9.37 41.04 -31.27
C GLY A 406 9.55 39.65 -31.89
N ARG A 407 10.73 39.02 -31.73
CA ARG A 407 11.02 37.66 -32.23
C ARG A 407 10.14 36.61 -31.55
N SER A 408 9.71 36.81 -30.31
CA SER A 408 8.82 35.85 -29.64
C SER A 408 7.46 35.73 -30.35
N LEU A 409 6.92 36.83 -30.88
CA LEU A 409 5.69 36.81 -31.69
C LEU A 409 5.95 36.15 -33.06
N GLU A 410 7.06 36.51 -33.71
CA GLU A 410 7.52 35.94 -34.98
C GLU A 410 7.58 34.41 -34.92
N ALA A 411 8.21 33.86 -33.88
CA ALA A 411 8.33 32.41 -33.69
C ALA A 411 6.99 31.74 -33.38
N ALA A 412 6.11 32.41 -32.61
CA ALA A 412 4.83 31.84 -32.22
C ALA A 412 3.83 31.73 -33.39
N VAL A 413 3.92 32.61 -34.39
CA VAL A 413 3.03 32.57 -35.58
C VAL A 413 3.49 31.60 -36.66
N GLU A 414 4.75 31.15 -36.63
CA GLU A 414 5.36 30.31 -37.66
C GLU A 414 4.61 28.99 -37.91
N PRO A 415 4.17 28.21 -36.89
CA PRO A 415 3.41 26.98 -37.13
C PRO A 415 2.09 27.22 -37.86
N SER A 416 1.37 28.29 -37.53
CA SER A 416 0.12 28.67 -38.18
C SER A 416 0.34 29.07 -39.64
N LEU A 417 1.45 29.74 -39.93
CA LEU A 417 1.86 30.09 -41.30
C LEU A 417 2.33 28.88 -42.12
N MET A 418 3.01 27.91 -41.50
CA MET A 418 3.40 26.65 -42.16
C MET A 418 2.20 25.77 -42.50
N LEU A 419 1.19 25.72 -41.63
CA LEU A 419 -0.05 24.98 -41.90
C LEU A 419 -0.82 25.57 -43.10
N LEU A 420 -0.81 26.90 -43.24
CA LEU A 420 -1.37 27.60 -44.39
C LEU A 420 -0.67 27.22 -45.70
N ASP A 421 0.66 27.09 -45.68
CA ASP A 421 1.45 26.70 -46.84
C ASP A 421 1.20 25.22 -47.22
N ALA A 422 1.17 24.32 -46.23
CA ALA A 422 0.93 22.89 -46.43
C ALA A 422 -0.48 22.55 -46.93
N THR A 423 -1.51 23.29 -46.50
CA THR A 423 -2.91 23.06 -46.90
C THR A 423 -3.24 23.61 -48.30
N GLN A 424 -2.34 24.40 -48.91
CA GLN A 424 -2.54 25.01 -50.22
C GLN A 424 -1.38 24.75 -51.19
N ALA A 425 -1.32 23.55 -51.80
CA ALA A 425 -0.49 23.09 -52.96
C ALA A 425 0.78 23.89 -53.35
N PRO A 426 1.93 23.21 -53.59
CA PRO A 426 3.25 23.83 -53.57
C PRO A 426 3.52 24.75 -54.77
N GLY A 427 3.99 25.96 -54.49
CA GLY A 427 4.53 26.88 -55.48
C GLY A 427 5.40 27.95 -54.82
N ALA A 428 6.65 28.08 -55.29
CA ALA A 428 7.72 28.94 -54.75
C ALA A 428 7.41 30.46 -54.68
N ALA A 429 6.18 30.89 -54.99
CA ALA A 429 5.71 32.26 -54.87
C ALA A 429 5.03 32.57 -53.51
N LYS A 430 4.84 31.57 -52.64
CA LYS A 430 4.16 31.72 -51.33
C LYS A 430 5.10 31.91 -50.14
N ASP A 431 6.31 31.36 -50.21
CA ASP A 431 7.36 31.54 -49.17
C ASP A 431 7.71 33.02 -48.91
N ALA A 432 7.67 33.84 -49.96
CA ALA A 432 7.94 35.28 -49.85
C ALA A 432 6.87 36.04 -49.05
N VAL A 433 5.60 35.64 -49.15
CA VAL A 433 4.49 36.24 -48.39
C VAL A 433 4.57 35.83 -46.92
N VAL A 434 4.90 34.56 -46.64
CA VAL A 434 5.09 34.05 -45.28
C VAL A 434 6.27 34.74 -44.58
N GLY A 435 7.41 34.88 -45.26
CA GLY A 435 8.58 35.59 -44.72
C GLY A 435 8.34 37.09 -44.48
N ASP A 436 7.70 37.78 -45.43
CA ASP A 436 7.35 39.21 -45.31
C ASP A 436 6.35 39.46 -44.17
N VAL A 437 5.35 38.60 -44.02
CA VAL A 437 4.36 38.65 -42.92
C VAL A 437 5.05 38.51 -41.57
N SER A 438 5.91 37.50 -41.41
CA SER A 438 6.59 37.23 -40.13
C SER A 438 7.47 38.42 -39.71
N SER A 439 8.21 38.99 -40.66
CA SER A 439 9.05 40.17 -40.43
C SER A 439 8.24 41.44 -40.10
N THR A 440 7.04 41.60 -40.68
CA THR A 440 6.14 42.72 -40.36
C THR A 440 5.64 42.63 -38.92
N LEU A 441 5.20 41.45 -38.48
CA LEU A 441 4.70 41.23 -37.12
C LEU A 441 5.80 41.43 -36.08
N LYS A 442 7.01 40.93 -36.36
CA LYS A 442 8.19 41.17 -35.52
C LYS A 442 8.48 42.66 -35.33
N ALA A 443 8.52 43.43 -36.42
CA ALA A 443 8.79 44.86 -36.37
C ALA A 443 7.70 45.63 -35.61
N ALA A 444 6.43 45.28 -35.83
CA ALA A 444 5.31 45.87 -35.10
C ALA A 444 5.40 45.58 -33.60
N ALA A 445 5.74 44.34 -33.21
CA ALA A 445 5.93 43.92 -31.83
C ALA A 445 7.11 44.64 -31.15
N ALA A 446 8.24 44.79 -31.84
CA ALA A 446 9.39 45.53 -31.34
C ALA A 446 9.07 47.01 -31.10
N ASN A 447 8.38 47.65 -32.05
CA ASN A 447 7.96 49.06 -31.94
C ASN A 447 6.97 49.26 -30.78
N PHE A 448 6.01 48.35 -30.64
CA PHE A 448 5.08 48.35 -29.51
C PHE A 448 5.84 48.28 -28.19
N THR A 449 6.75 47.31 -28.06
CA THR A 449 7.57 47.11 -26.85
C THR A 449 8.39 48.35 -26.50
N ALA A 450 9.08 48.93 -27.48
CA ALA A 450 9.89 50.13 -27.28
C ALA A 450 9.06 51.34 -26.82
N ALA A 451 7.79 51.42 -27.24
CA ALA A 451 6.90 52.51 -26.88
C ALA A 451 6.30 52.36 -25.47
N ILE A 452 5.98 51.14 -25.03
CA ILE A 452 5.20 50.92 -23.80
C ILE A 452 6.01 50.40 -22.61
N CYS A 453 7.10 49.66 -22.84
CA CYS A 453 7.87 49.02 -21.78
C CYS A 453 9.33 48.78 -22.23
N PRO A 454 10.15 49.83 -22.41
CA PRO A 454 11.57 49.62 -22.69
C PRO A 454 12.27 48.91 -21.51
N PRO A 455 13.24 48.03 -21.75
CA PRO A 455 13.98 47.34 -20.69
C PRO A 455 14.85 48.32 -19.89
N GLU A 456 14.89 48.16 -18.57
CA GLU A 456 15.70 48.98 -17.66
C GLU A 456 17.09 48.37 -17.42
N SER A 457 18.06 49.20 -17.02
CA SER A 457 19.40 48.70 -16.65
C SER A 457 19.34 47.85 -15.38
N ASP A 458 20.03 46.70 -15.38
CA ASP A 458 20.09 45.74 -14.26
C ASP A 458 18.76 45.04 -13.90
N GLU A 459 17.74 45.16 -14.75
CA GLU A 459 16.46 44.48 -14.57
C GLU A 459 16.54 42.99 -14.96
N THR A 460 16.13 42.11 -14.05
CA THR A 460 16.06 40.67 -14.35
C THR A 460 14.91 40.36 -15.33
N PRO A 461 15.03 39.34 -16.20
CA PRO A 461 13.96 38.95 -17.10
C PRO A 461 12.59 38.73 -16.42
N ARG A 462 12.57 38.17 -15.21
CA ARG A 462 11.33 37.97 -14.44
C ARG A 462 10.77 39.25 -13.84
N SER A 463 11.62 40.17 -13.40
CA SER A 463 11.20 41.51 -12.98
C SER A 463 10.57 42.28 -14.16
N TYR A 464 11.20 42.18 -15.34
CA TYR A 464 10.68 42.76 -16.58
C TYR A 464 9.32 42.15 -16.97
N ALA A 465 9.15 40.83 -16.84
CA ALA A 465 7.87 40.16 -17.09
C ALA A 465 6.76 40.65 -16.16
N ALA A 466 7.04 40.77 -14.86
CA ALA A 466 6.08 41.27 -13.87
C ALA A 466 5.69 42.73 -14.14
N ARG A 467 6.66 43.57 -14.56
CA ARG A 467 6.40 44.97 -14.95
C ARG A 467 5.55 45.06 -16.21
N TRP A 468 5.85 44.24 -17.23
CA TRP A 468 5.07 44.14 -18.47
C TRP A 468 3.61 43.75 -18.20
N GLN A 469 3.38 42.67 -17.44
CA GLN A 469 2.03 42.20 -17.12
C GLN A 469 1.24 43.25 -16.34
N ARG A 470 1.88 43.96 -15.40
CA ARG A 470 1.26 45.06 -14.67
C ARG A 470 0.86 46.21 -15.60
N LEU A 471 1.75 46.63 -16.49
CA LEU A 471 1.46 47.68 -17.48
C LEU A 471 0.27 47.30 -18.38
N PHE A 472 0.21 46.04 -18.81
CA PHE A 472 -0.93 45.52 -19.54
C PHE A 472 -2.22 45.61 -18.72
N SER A 473 -2.23 45.09 -17.48
CA SER A 473 -3.41 45.12 -16.61
C SER A 473 -3.90 46.54 -16.30
N ASP A 474 -2.97 47.48 -16.05
CA ASP A 474 -3.29 48.88 -15.77
C ASP A 474 -3.92 49.59 -16.99
N ASN A 475 -3.69 49.09 -18.22
CA ASN A 475 -4.15 49.68 -19.48
C ASN A 475 -5.19 48.83 -20.24
N ASP A 476 -5.64 47.70 -19.71
CA ASP A 476 -6.54 46.79 -20.43
C ASP A 476 -7.97 47.36 -20.56
N THR A 477 -8.43 48.08 -19.53
CA THR A 477 -9.78 48.67 -19.46
C THR A 477 -9.83 50.14 -19.87
N VAL A 478 -8.92 50.96 -19.34
CA VAL A 478 -8.77 52.38 -19.71
C VAL A 478 -7.27 52.65 -19.94
N ALA A 479 -6.87 52.61 -21.21
CA ALA A 479 -5.48 52.85 -21.59
C ALA A 479 -5.12 54.33 -21.49
N ASP A 480 -3.92 54.63 -20.99
CA ASP A 480 -3.29 55.93 -21.17
C ASP A 480 -3.13 56.24 -22.67
N PRO A 481 -3.25 57.52 -23.11
CA PRO A 481 -3.07 57.91 -24.50
C PRO A 481 -1.85 57.29 -25.21
N ALA A 482 -0.69 57.19 -24.56
CA ALA A 482 0.52 56.65 -25.17
C ALA A 482 0.42 55.13 -25.42
N TYR A 483 -0.18 54.40 -24.48
CA TYR A 483 -0.42 52.97 -24.63
C TYR A 483 -1.51 52.69 -25.68
N ALA A 484 -2.57 53.51 -25.71
CA ALA A 484 -3.63 53.42 -26.69
C ALA A 484 -3.12 53.64 -28.13
N GLU A 485 -2.23 54.61 -28.33
CA GLU A 485 -1.60 54.88 -29.62
C GLU A 485 -0.71 53.70 -30.07
N ALA A 486 0.18 53.23 -29.19
CA ALA A 486 1.05 52.09 -29.49
C ALA A 486 0.24 50.81 -29.80
N ARG A 487 -0.82 50.54 -29.01
CA ARG A 487 -1.73 49.41 -29.23
C ARG A 487 -2.45 49.53 -30.57
N SER A 488 -2.98 50.71 -30.90
CA SER A 488 -3.68 50.94 -32.17
C SER A 488 -2.75 50.71 -33.37
N ALA A 489 -1.50 51.15 -33.30
CA ALA A 489 -0.51 50.90 -34.34
C ALA A 489 -0.17 49.41 -34.49
N PHE A 490 -0.02 48.69 -33.37
CA PHE A 490 0.23 47.25 -33.36
C PHE A 490 -0.95 46.46 -33.91
N ASP A 491 -2.17 46.71 -33.43
CA ASP A 491 -3.40 46.03 -33.89
C ASP A 491 -3.67 46.32 -35.38
N ALA A 492 -3.35 47.52 -35.88
CA ALA A 492 -3.43 47.85 -37.30
C ALA A 492 -2.44 47.03 -38.16
N ALA A 493 -1.21 46.82 -37.67
CA ALA A 493 -0.23 45.97 -38.35
C ALA A 493 -0.68 44.50 -38.39
N VAL A 494 -1.28 43.99 -37.31
CA VAL A 494 -1.86 42.63 -37.26
C VAL A 494 -3.03 42.49 -38.23
N THR A 495 -3.97 43.45 -38.26
CA THR A 495 -5.08 43.44 -39.23
C THR A 495 -4.58 43.50 -40.67
N GLY A 496 -3.59 44.35 -40.98
CA GLY A 496 -3.00 44.43 -42.32
C GLY A 496 -2.31 43.13 -42.75
N VAL A 497 -1.70 42.40 -41.81
CA VAL A 497 -1.17 41.05 -42.07
C VAL A 497 -2.30 40.06 -42.38
N ILE A 498 -3.37 40.04 -41.59
CA ILE A 498 -4.53 39.18 -41.80
C ILE A 498 -5.15 39.42 -43.19
N GLU A 499 -5.32 40.68 -43.58
CA GLU A 499 -5.85 41.06 -44.90
C GLU A 499 -4.95 40.59 -46.05
N ARG A 500 -3.62 40.71 -45.90
CA ARG A 500 -2.65 40.22 -46.90
C ARG A 500 -2.69 38.70 -47.05
N ILE A 501 -2.80 37.96 -45.95
CA ILE A 501 -2.97 36.51 -45.95
C ILE A 501 -4.30 36.13 -46.65
N ALA A 502 -5.39 36.82 -46.32
CA ALA A 502 -6.70 36.58 -46.93
C ALA A 502 -6.67 36.86 -48.45
N ALA A 503 -5.97 37.91 -48.88
CA ALA A 503 -5.80 38.25 -50.29
C ALA A 503 -4.96 37.20 -51.06
N ALA A 504 -3.96 36.59 -50.41
CA ALA A 504 -3.14 35.53 -50.98
C ALA A 504 -3.86 34.18 -51.08
N ALA A 505 -4.93 33.95 -50.31
CA ALA A 505 -5.66 32.69 -50.19
C ALA A 505 -6.82 32.49 -51.21
N SER A 506 -6.77 33.07 -52.41
CA SER A 506 -7.79 32.86 -53.46
C SER A 506 -7.88 31.38 -53.91
N PRO A 507 -9.08 30.84 -54.22
CA PRO A 507 -9.35 29.40 -54.17
C PRO A 507 -8.79 28.62 -55.37
N PRO A 508 -8.33 27.36 -55.21
CA PRO A 508 -8.28 26.41 -56.31
C PRO A 508 -9.69 25.85 -56.61
N PRO A 509 -9.96 25.34 -57.82
CA PRO A 509 -11.26 24.73 -58.14
C PRO A 509 -11.56 23.53 -57.25
N LYS A 510 -12.85 23.37 -56.90
CA LYS A 510 -13.43 22.24 -56.16
C LYS A 510 -13.20 20.89 -56.84
N ARG A 511 -12.01 20.30 -56.74
CA ARG A 511 -11.74 18.87 -56.98
C ARG A 511 -10.31 18.58 -56.54
N MET A 512 -10.09 18.24 -55.27
CA MET A 512 -8.96 17.41 -54.79
C MET A 512 -8.98 17.15 -53.27
N LEU A 513 -10.06 17.47 -52.54
CA LEU A 513 -10.22 17.17 -51.11
C LEU A 513 -10.69 15.73 -50.82
N LYS A 514 -10.12 14.74 -51.54
CA LYS A 514 -10.42 13.31 -51.28
C LYS A 514 -9.22 12.37 -51.24
N LEU A 515 -7.98 12.87 -51.33
CA LEU A 515 -6.78 12.01 -51.33
C LEU A 515 -5.71 12.34 -50.27
N ALA A 516 -5.93 13.30 -49.37
CA ALA A 516 -4.96 13.66 -48.32
C ALA A 516 -5.32 13.11 -46.92
N ARG A 517 -6.35 12.27 -46.79
CA ARG A 517 -6.76 11.62 -45.53
C ARG A 517 -6.33 10.16 -45.43
N SER A 518 -5.28 9.76 -46.14
CA SER A 518 -4.74 8.40 -46.07
C SER A 518 -3.21 8.41 -46.04
N SER A 519 -2.64 8.89 -44.94
CA SER A 519 -1.32 8.43 -44.53
C SER A 519 -1.34 8.16 -43.04
N SER A 520 -1.44 6.88 -42.72
CA SER A 520 -1.13 6.30 -41.43
C SER A 520 0.36 6.53 -41.12
N ARG A 521 0.65 7.25 -40.04
CA ARG A 521 1.90 7.07 -39.27
C ARG A 521 1.86 7.77 -37.91
N GLN A 522 1.95 6.92 -36.87
CA GLN A 522 2.48 7.12 -35.53
C GLN A 522 2.17 8.43 -34.80
N GLU A 523 1.25 8.34 -33.83
CA GLU A 523 1.27 9.15 -32.63
C GLU A 523 2.56 8.86 -31.82
N PRO A 524 3.28 9.91 -31.39
CA PRO A 524 3.55 10.00 -29.96
C PRO A 524 3.43 11.42 -29.39
N THR A 525 3.29 11.43 -28.05
CA THR A 525 3.20 12.54 -27.07
C THR A 525 1.89 13.31 -27.05
N GLU A 526 1.37 13.51 -25.83
CA GLU A 526 0.17 14.29 -25.55
C GLU A 526 0.15 15.56 -26.39
N PRO A 527 -0.93 15.85 -27.13
CA PRO A 527 -1.04 17.07 -27.88
C PRO A 527 -1.03 18.23 -26.88
N ASP A 528 -0.15 19.21 -27.12
CA ASP A 528 -0.27 20.51 -26.49
C ASP A 528 -1.65 21.07 -26.86
N ARG A 529 -2.57 21.09 -25.88
CA ARG A 529 -3.96 21.55 -26.07
C ARG A 529 -4.07 23.06 -26.23
N THR A 530 -2.95 23.77 -26.40
CA THR A 530 -2.94 25.23 -26.61
C THR A 530 -3.22 25.66 -28.05
N THR A 531 -3.15 24.73 -29.01
CA THR A 531 -3.48 25.01 -30.43
C THR A 531 -4.53 24.04 -30.94
N ASP A 532 -5.73 24.55 -31.23
CA ASP A 532 -6.76 23.82 -31.99
C ASP A 532 -6.27 23.70 -33.44
N PRO A 533 -6.02 22.49 -33.97
CA PRO A 533 -5.55 22.29 -35.34
C PRO A 533 -6.57 22.74 -36.41
N ASP A 534 -7.82 22.99 -36.03
CA ASP A 534 -8.87 23.55 -36.87
C ASP A 534 -9.08 25.07 -36.66
N GLU A 535 -8.25 25.75 -35.83
CA GLU A 535 -8.33 27.20 -35.60
C GLU A 535 -8.05 27.99 -36.90
N PRO A 536 -8.96 28.89 -37.34
CA PRO A 536 -8.69 29.76 -38.48
C PRO A 536 -7.47 30.63 -38.24
N ILE A 537 -6.59 30.78 -39.24
CA ILE A 537 -5.33 31.54 -39.10
C ILE A 537 -5.52 32.98 -38.61
N GLU A 538 -6.63 33.62 -38.96
CA GLU A 538 -6.98 34.95 -38.44
C GLU A 538 -7.18 34.92 -36.91
N ALA A 539 -7.89 33.92 -36.40
CA ALA A 539 -8.13 33.75 -34.98
C ALA A 539 -6.80 33.49 -34.24
N ALA A 540 -5.95 32.62 -34.80
CA ALA A 540 -4.63 32.33 -34.25
C ALA A 540 -3.74 33.59 -34.18
N LEU A 541 -3.68 34.40 -35.25
CA LEU A 541 -2.90 35.64 -35.27
C LEU A 541 -3.40 36.68 -34.27
N ARG A 542 -4.73 36.84 -34.15
CA ARG A 542 -5.33 37.75 -33.15
C ARG A 542 -5.06 37.28 -31.73
N ARG A 543 -5.16 35.97 -31.47
CA ARG A 543 -4.83 35.36 -30.18
C ARG A 543 -3.37 35.56 -29.82
N LEU A 544 -2.44 35.21 -30.71
CA LEU A 544 -0.99 35.35 -30.46
C LEU A 544 -0.57 36.82 -30.28
N ALA A 545 -1.18 37.75 -31.03
CA ALA A 545 -0.98 39.18 -30.82
C ALA A 545 -1.48 39.65 -29.44
N PHE A 546 -2.61 39.12 -28.97
CA PHE A 546 -3.09 39.36 -27.62
C PHE A 546 -2.16 38.76 -26.57
N GLU A 547 -1.74 37.49 -26.71
CA GLU A 547 -0.84 36.79 -25.80
C GLU A 547 0.54 37.48 -25.71
N TYR A 548 1.00 38.09 -26.81
CA TYR A 548 2.19 38.94 -26.81
C TYR A 548 1.97 40.19 -25.94
N ARG A 549 0.89 40.95 -26.19
CA ARG A 549 0.59 42.19 -25.45
C ARG A 549 0.32 41.92 -23.97
N SER A 550 -0.37 40.84 -23.62
CA SER A 550 -0.65 40.46 -22.24
C SER A 550 0.59 39.94 -21.50
N GLY A 551 1.66 39.61 -22.22
CA GLY A 551 2.88 39.01 -21.66
C GLY A 551 2.76 37.50 -21.45
N GLN A 552 1.66 36.86 -21.85
CA GLN A 552 1.49 35.40 -21.78
C GLN A 552 2.54 34.66 -22.61
N LEU A 553 2.83 35.13 -23.84
CA LEU A 553 3.92 34.53 -24.65
C LEU A 553 5.28 34.62 -23.96
N PHE A 554 5.54 35.73 -23.26
CA PHE A 554 6.80 35.91 -22.57
C PHE A 554 6.91 35.03 -21.31
N ASP A 555 5.83 34.92 -20.54
CA ASP A 555 5.75 34.02 -19.39
C ASP A 555 5.89 32.54 -19.80
N HIS A 556 5.27 32.15 -20.92
CA HIS A 556 5.48 30.84 -21.53
C HIS A 556 6.94 30.61 -21.90
N ALA A 557 7.62 31.61 -22.48
CA ALA A 557 9.04 31.52 -22.84
C ALA A 557 9.95 31.41 -21.60
N LEU A 558 9.67 32.12 -20.51
CA LEU A 558 10.41 32.00 -19.24
C LEU A 558 10.18 30.64 -18.56
N THR A 559 8.95 30.11 -18.66
CA THR A 559 8.63 28.75 -18.20
C THR A 559 9.37 27.70 -19.04
N ALA A 560 9.41 27.86 -20.37
CA ALA A 560 10.18 27.01 -21.27
C ALA A 560 11.69 27.11 -20.99
N ALA A 561 12.22 28.30 -20.70
CA ALA A 561 13.60 28.50 -20.30
C ALA A 561 13.96 27.72 -19.02
N THR A 562 13.03 27.68 -18.05
CA THR A 562 13.16 26.87 -16.83
C THR A 562 13.20 25.39 -17.14
N LYS A 563 12.27 24.91 -17.97
CA LYS A 563 12.21 23.51 -18.41
C LYS A 563 13.50 23.09 -19.13
N ASP A 564 13.97 23.90 -20.07
CA ASP A 564 15.18 23.63 -20.84
C ASP A 564 16.48 23.71 -20.02
N ALA A 565 16.49 24.52 -18.97
CA ALA A 565 17.60 24.60 -18.03
C ALA A 565 17.58 23.49 -16.99
N THR A 566 16.51 22.69 -16.93
CA THR A 566 16.38 21.57 -16.00
C THR A 566 17.06 20.33 -16.54
N THR A 567 17.97 19.77 -15.76
CA THR A 567 18.63 18.49 -16.06
C THR A 567 18.16 17.42 -15.08
N ASP A 568 17.89 16.22 -15.58
CA ASP A 568 17.46 15.08 -14.77
C ASP A 568 18.30 13.84 -15.13
N PRO A 569 19.51 13.70 -14.55
CA PRO A 569 20.40 12.59 -14.86
C PRO A 569 19.89 11.23 -14.34
N GLY A 570 19.00 11.24 -13.34
CA GLY A 570 18.39 10.03 -12.78
C GLY A 570 17.21 9.50 -13.61
N ARG A 571 16.55 10.35 -14.41
CA ARG A 571 15.34 10.00 -15.18
C ARG A 571 15.44 8.69 -15.95
N PRO A 572 16.49 8.41 -16.74
CA PRO A 572 16.53 7.19 -17.53
C PRO A 572 16.47 5.92 -16.68
N ALA A 573 17.13 5.94 -15.51
CA ALA A 573 17.13 4.80 -14.58
C ALA A 573 15.80 4.65 -13.86
N ARG A 574 15.22 5.75 -13.35
CA ARG A 574 13.92 5.69 -12.69
C ARG A 574 12.80 5.29 -13.65
N GLN A 575 12.80 5.90 -14.84
CA GLN A 575 11.86 5.52 -15.89
C GLN A 575 12.04 4.04 -16.19
N TYR A 576 13.29 3.54 -16.39
CA TYR A 576 13.62 2.12 -16.64
C TYR A 576 12.99 1.13 -15.64
N LEU A 577 13.04 1.47 -14.35
CA LEU A 577 12.43 0.62 -13.34
C LEU A 577 10.90 0.68 -13.38
N PHE A 578 10.31 1.86 -13.61
CA PHE A 578 8.87 2.03 -13.58
C PHE A 578 8.11 1.30 -14.70
N ASP A 579 8.47 1.46 -15.98
CA ASP A 579 7.81 0.70 -17.07
C ASP A 579 8.14 -0.81 -17.11
N LEU A 580 8.97 -1.34 -16.18
CA LEU A 580 9.03 -2.79 -15.94
C LEU A 580 7.90 -3.25 -15.00
N LEU A 581 7.32 -2.33 -14.22
CA LEU A 581 6.25 -2.65 -13.30
C LEU A 581 4.96 -2.92 -14.07
N ARG A 582 4.27 -3.96 -13.62
CA ARG A 582 2.94 -4.32 -14.08
C ARG A 582 1.94 -3.23 -13.73
N ARG A 583 1.16 -2.79 -14.71
CA ARG A 583 0.09 -1.78 -14.57
C ARG A 583 -1.27 -2.43 -14.34
N PRO A 584 -2.29 -1.68 -13.90
CA PRO A 584 -3.66 -2.21 -13.80
C PRO A 584 -4.12 -2.82 -15.14
N GLY A 585 -4.65 -4.04 -15.10
CA GLY A 585 -5.05 -4.80 -16.28
C GLY A 585 -3.95 -5.68 -16.88
N GLU A 586 -2.72 -5.63 -16.36
CA GLU A 586 -1.59 -6.43 -16.82
C GLU A 586 -1.30 -7.68 -15.95
N GLU A 587 -2.17 -8.00 -14.99
CA GLU A 587 -2.11 -9.17 -14.06
C GLU A 587 -2.02 -10.52 -14.76
N ASN A 588 -2.50 -10.59 -16.01
CA ASN A 588 -2.53 -11.81 -16.80
C ASN A 588 -1.59 -11.77 -18.01
N LEU A 589 -0.73 -10.76 -18.10
CA LEU A 589 0.21 -10.60 -19.20
C LEU A 589 1.59 -11.15 -18.84
N PHE A 590 2.12 -11.96 -19.76
CA PHE A 590 3.49 -12.46 -19.71
C PHE A 590 4.18 -12.09 -21.02
N ARG A 591 4.67 -10.85 -21.11
CA ARG A 591 5.32 -10.34 -22.32
C ARG A 591 6.80 -10.67 -22.27
N LEU A 592 7.29 -11.41 -23.26
CA LEU A 592 8.73 -11.50 -23.56
C LEU A 592 9.07 -10.74 -24.85
N GLU A 593 8.10 -10.61 -25.76
CA GLU A 593 8.27 -9.88 -27.00
C GLU A 593 7.90 -8.40 -26.83
N ALA A 594 8.91 -7.56 -26.60
CA ALA A 594 8.77 -6.12 -26.77
C ALA A 594 9.39 -5.68 -28.10
N ASN A 595 9.12 -4.45 -28.55
CA ASN A 595 9.90 -3.87 -29.64
C ASN A 595 11.39 -3.89 -29.26
N PRO A 596 12.35 -4.27 -30.13
CA PRO A 596 13.79 -4.18 -29.81
C PRO A 596 14.24 -2.77 -29.38
N ALA A 597 13.48 -1.73 -29.75
CA ALA A 597 13.68 -0.35 -29.31
C ALA A 597 13.05 -0.03 -27.93
N THR A 598 12.26 -0.94 -27.37
CA THR A 598 11.69 -0.86 -26.02
C THR A 598 12.49 -1.75 -25.07
N ARG A 599 12.74 -1.24 -23.88
CA ARG A 599 13.66 -1.85 -22.91
C ARG A 599 13.14 -3.11 -22.20
N THR A 600 11.88 -3.49 -22.44
CA THR A 600 11.26 -4.72 -21.91
C THR A 600 11.47 -5.90 -22.86
N TYR A 601 12.31 -5.73 -23.89
CA TYR A 601 12.64 -6.78 -24.84
C TYR A 601 13.29 -7.97 -24.13
N HIS A 602 12.62 -9.13 -24.17
CA HIS A 602 12.99 -10.39 -23.48
C HIS A 602 12.99 -10.34 -21.95
N LEU A 603 12.25 -9.42 -21.32
CA LEU A 603 12.12 -9.35 -19.87
C LEU A 603 10.65 -9.42 -19.43
N PRO A 604 10.28 -10.31 -18.49
CA PRO A 604 8.93 -10.32 -17.93
C PRO A 604 8.67 -9.07 -17.06
N LEU A 605 7.39 -8.72 -16.92
CA LEU A 605 6.96 -7.62 -16.04
C LEU A 605 7.10 -7.97 -14.56
N MET A 606 7.34 -6.95 -13.75
CA MET A 606 7.62 -7.03 -12.32
C MET A 606 6.45 -6.57 -11.44
N PRO A 607 6.32 -7.08 -10.20
CA PRO A 607 7.09 -8.19 -9.63
C PRO A 607 6.81 -9.51 -10.36
N LEU A 608 7.86 -10.31 -10.60
CA LEU A 608 7.72 -11.66 -11.13
C LEU A 608 7.42 -12.62 -9.97
N LEU A 609 6.22 -12.49 -9.42
CA LEU A 609 5.65 -13.31 -8.36
C LEU A 609 4.24 -13.75 -8.77
N ALA A 610 3.76 -14.82 -8.17
CA ALA A 610 2.40 -15.31 -8.33
C ALA A 610 1.36 -14.25 -7.91
N GLY A 611 0.29 -14.11 -8.70
CA GLY A 611 -0.87 -13.24 -8.43
C GLY A 611 -1.91 -13.91 -7.53
N ASP A 612 -3.10 -13.31 -7.42
CA ASP A 612 -4.14 -13.78 -6.49
C ASP A 612 -4.85 -15.07 -6.93
N ASN A 613 -4.74 -15.44 -8.21
CA ASN A 613 -5.22 -16.71 -8.72
C ASN A 613 -4.45 -17.16 -9.97
N PRO A 614 -3.25 -17.73 -9.79
CA PRO A 614 -2.44 -18.32 -10.85
C PRO A 614 -2.75 -19.81 -11.07
N ILE A 615 -3.53 -20.43 -10.16
CA ILE A 615 -3.78 -21.87 -10.11
C ILE A 615 -4.90 -22.25 -11.08
N THR A 616 -5.96 -21.44 -11.16
CA THR A 616 -7.12 -21.72 -11.99
C THR A 616 -7.35 -20.64 -13.04
N ASN A 617 -8.08 -20.98 -14.11
CA ASN A 617 -8.50 -20.01 -15.13
C ASN A 617 -9.90 -19.43 -14.86
N LYS A 618 -10.36 -19.43 -13.60
CA LYS A 618 -11.65 -18.84 -13.17
C LYS A 618 -11.39 -17.58 -12.36
N THR A 619 -11.77 -16.39 -12.84
CA THR A 619 -11.40 -15.10 -12.24
C THR A 619 -9.88 -15.00 -12.04
N VAL A 620 -9.17 -14.80 -13.15
CA VAL A 620 -7.72 -15.03 -13.26
C VAL A 620 -6.92 -13.83 -12.79
N SER A 621 -5.89 -14.08 -11.98
CA SER A 621 -4.87 -13.11 -11.58
C SER A 621 -3.54 -13.84 -11.46
N LYS A 622 -2.82 -13.98 -12.58
CA LYS A 622 -1.64 -14.86 -12.67
C LYS A 622 -0.40 -14.29 -12.00
N PHE A 623 -0.18 -13.00 -12.12
CA PHE A 623 1.05 -12.37 -11.65
C PHE A 623 0.75 -11.22 -10.69
N LEU A 624 1.61 -11.06 -9.68
CA LEU A 624 1.46 -10.02 -8.68
C LEU A 624 1.57 -8.63 -9.30
N ARG A 625 0.74 -7.71 -8.81
CA ARG A 625 0.84 -6.28 -9.12
C ARG A 625 0.90 -5.50 -7.80
N LEU A 626 1.79 -4.51 -7.74
CA LEU A 626 1.83 -3.56 -6.62
C LEU A 626 0.49 -2.82 -6.47
N THR A 627 0.22 -2.29 -5.27
CA THR A 627 -1.02 -1.53 -5.01
C THR A 627 -1.09 -0.27 -5.87
N ASP A 628 -2.28 0.30 -6.04
CA ASP A 628 -2.45 1.51 -6.86
C ASP A 628 -1.68 2.70 -6.25
N THR A 629 -1.65 2.78 -4.92
CA THR A 629 -0.84 3.76 -4.17
C THR A 629 0.65 3.58 -4.42
N GLN A 630 1.19 2.36 -4.29
CA GLN A 630 2.61 2.10 -4.58
C GLN A 630 2.97 2.46 -6.03
N LEU A 631 2.13 2.07 -7.00
CA LEU A 631 2.33 2.43 -8.40
C LEU A 631 2.26 3.93 -8.65
N PHE A 632 1.34 4.65 -7.98
CA PHE A 632 1.24 6.10 -8.06
C PHE A 632 2.51 6.77 -7.56
N LEU A 633 3.00 6.41 -6.38
CA LEU A 633 4.23 6.95 -5.79
C LEU A 633 5.43 6.71 -6.72
N LEU A 634 5.58 5.48 -7.24
CA LEU A 634 6.65 5.12 -8.16
C LEU A 634 6.53 5.85 -9.52
N ARG A 635 5.32 6.15 -9.98
CA ARG A 635 5.10 6.96 -11.19
C ARG A 635 5.58 8.39 -10.99
N GLN A 636 5.23 9.00 -9.85
CA GLN A 636 5.67 10.36 -9.52
C GLN A 636 7.20 10.44 -9.46
N TRP A 637 7.82 9.48 -8.76
CA TRP A 637 9.28 9.33 -8.71
C TRP A 637 9.92 9.16 -10.10
N ALA A 638 9.38 8.26 -10.93
CA ALA A 638 9.87 8.04 -12.30
C ALA A 638 9.78 9.31 -13.17
N ALA A 639 8.71 10.08 -13.01
CA ALA A 639 8.49 11.36 -13.69
C ALA A 639 9.39 12.50 -13.17
N GLY A 640 10.14 12.30 -12.08
CA GLY A 640 10.95 13.34 -11.44
C GLY A 640 10.13 14.28 -10.53
N ILE A 641 8.90 13.90 -10.18
CA ILE A 641 8.00 14.66 -9.30
C ILE A 641 8.13 14.08 -7.89
N PHE A 642 9.25 14.32 -7.22
CA PHE A 642 9.51 13.84 -5.87
C PHE A 642 10.51 14.77 -5.15
N ILE A 643 10.74 14.53 -3.86
CA ILE A 643 11.68 15.30 -3.04
C ILE A 643 12.74 14.32 -2.52
N ASP A 644 14.01 14.63 -2.73
CA ASP A 644 15.09 14.07 -1.90
C ASP A 644 15.14 14.88 -0.61
N GLU A 645 14.48 14.37 0.42
CA GLU A 645 14.30 15.07 1.70
C GLU A 645 15.62 15.29 2.44
N VAL A 646 16.65 14.49 2.15
CA VAL A 646 17.98 14.64 2.76
C VAL A 646 18.73 15.79 2.08
N ASP A 647 18.78 15.81 0.74
CA ASP A 647 19.41 16.89 -0.03
C ASP A 647 18.68 18.24 0.16
N ALA A 648 17.35 18.20 0.33
CA ALA A 648 16.54 19.37 0.64
C ALA A 648 16.68 19.87 2.09
N GLY A 649 17.33 19.11 2.98
CA GLY A 649 17.53 19.47 4.39
C GLY A 649 16.27 19.31 5.26
N PHE A 650 15.27 18.54 4.82
CA PHE A 650 14.07 18.21 5.58
C PHE A 650 14.25 17.00 6.50
N ALA A 651 15.23 16.13 6.20
CA ALA A 651 15.58 14.96 6.99
C ALA A 651 17.09 14.88 7.28
N PRO A 652 17.51 14.25 8.38
CA PRO A 652 18.92 13.92 8.60
C PRO A 652 19.43 12.88 7.58
N ALA A 653 20.74 12.64 7.54
CA ALA A 653 21.31 11.59 6.69
C ALA A 653 20.71 10.21 7.03
N ILE A 654 20.26 9.50 6.00
CA ILE A 654 19.63 8.17 6.10
C ILE A 654 20.61 7.11 5.60
N ASP A 655 20.67 5.97 6.28
CA ASP A 655 21.40 4.79 5.82
C ASP A 655 20.56 4.04 4.76
N PRO A 656 20.96 4.04 3.47
CA PRO A 656 20.18 3.40 2.41
C PRO A 656 20.03 1.89 2.61
N TRP A 657 20.90 1.26 3.40
CA TRP A 657 20.92 -0.19 3.56
C TRP A 657 20.04 -0.66 4.72
N GLN A 658 19.52 0.30 5.50
CA GLN A 658 18.66 0.07 6.65
C GLN A 658 17.47 1.05 6.65
N PRO A 659 16.64 1.05 5.59
CA PRO A 659 15.59 2.07 5.40
C PRO A 659 14.53 2.10 6.52
N TYR A 660 14.40 1.03 7.29
CA TYR A 660 13.40 0.90 8.36
C TYR A 660 13.95 1.21 9.76
N LYS A 661 15.27 1.42 9.91
CA LYS A 661 15.93 1.54 11.22
C LYS A 661 15.41 2.73 12.04
N ASP A 662 15.24 3.86 11.38
CA ASP A 662 14.81 5.12 11.99
C ASP A 662 13.30 5.37 11.79
N TRP A 663 12.51 4.31 11.52
CA TRP A 663 11.06 4.41 11.42
C TRP A 663 10.46 4.99 12.71
N ASN A 664 9.83 6.16 12.57
CA ASN A 664 9.27 6.91 13.69
C ASN A 664 8.04 7.71 13.23
N VAL A 665 6.97 7.02 12.88
CA VAL A 665 5.64 7.64 12.73
C VAL A 665 5.06 7.81 14.14
N PRO A 666 4.69 9.04 14.56
CA PRO A 666 4.20 9.28 15.91
C PRO A 666 2.79 8.71 16.14
N GLY A 667 2.44 8.59 17.41
CA GLY A 667 1.07 8.31 17.84
C GLY A 667 0.60 6.87 17.62
N GLY A 668 -0.69 6.64 17.87
CA GLY A 668 -1.30 5.32 17.73
C GLY A 668 -1.33 4.84 16.27
N ARG A 669 -1.46 5.77 15.32
CA ARG A 669 -1.45 5.47 13.88
C ARG A 669 -0.11 4.90 13.42
N GLY A 670 1.00 5.44 13.92
CA GLY A 670 2.33 4.92 13.59
C GLY A 670 2.57 3.51 14.12
N LEU A 671 1.99 3.16 15.27
CA LEU A 671 2.00 1.80 15.80
C LEU A 671 1.15 0.84 14.94
N ASP A 672 -0.03 1.30 14.48
CA ASP A 672 -0.88 0.51 13.56
C ASP A 672 -0.11 0.15 12.28
N GLN A 673 0.52 1.14 11.65
CA GLN A 673 1.33 0.94 10.44
C GLN A 673 2.53 0.03 10.69
N GLY A 674 3.26 0.26 11.79
CA GLY A 674 4.45 -0.52 12.11
C GLY A 674 4.16 -2.00 12.36
N VAL A 675 3.03 -2.32 13.00
CA VAL A 675 2.58 -3.71 13.21
C VAL A 675 2.14 -4.33 11.88
N LEU A 676 1.28 -3.66 11.11
CA LEU A 676 0.74 -4.21 9.86
C LEU A 676 1.81 -4.37 8.77
N ALA A 677 2.87 -3.58 8.78
CA ALA A 677 3.97 -3.71 7.82
C ALA A 677 4.65 -5.10 7.88
N ASN A 678 4.51 -5.82 8.99
CA ASN A 678 5.07 -7.17 9.17
C ASN A 678 4.12 -8.31 8.75
N GLY A 679 2.92 -7.99 8.25
CA GLY A 679 1.98 -8.96 7.66
C GLY A 679 2.09 -9.03 6.14
N LEU A 680 1.74 -10.17 5.55
CA LEU A 680 1.68 -10.32 4.09
C LEU A 680 0.47 -9.55 3.52
N GLY A 681 0.69 -8.69 2.52
CA GLY A 681 -0.36 -7.94 1.81
C GLY A 681 -0.76 -8.51 0.44
N GLY A 682 -0.05 -9.53 -0.03
CA GLY A 682 -0.47 -10.28 -1.20
C GLY A 682 0.68 -10.92 -1.97
N ALA A 683 0.40 -11.79 -2.93
CA ALA A 683 -0.93 -12.23 -3.37
C ALA A 683 -1.79 -12.94 -2.29
N PHE A 684 -3.11 -12.93 -2.44
CA PHE A 684 -4.06 -13.61 -1.56
C PHE A 684 -4.60 -14.91 -2.18
N CYS A 685 -3.81 -15.99 -2.09
CA CYS A 685 -4.20 -17.32 -2.58
C CYS A 685 -3.79 -18.49 -1.64
N PRO A 686 -4.39 -18.62 -0.45
CA PRO A 686 -5.28 -17.66 0.20
C PRO A 686 -4.55 -16.46 0.82
N GLY A 687 -3.26 -16.59 1.12
CA GLY A 687 -2.44 -15.53 1.73
C GLY A 687 -1.59 -16.08 2.87
N GLY A 688 -1.24 -15.19 3.80
CA GLY A 688 -0.42 -15.50 4.97
C GLY A 688 -1.32 -15.48 6.20
N GLU A 689 -1.24 -14.40 6.97
CA GLU A 689 -2.06 -14.25 8.18
C GLU A 689 -3.56 -14.05 7.89
N VAL A 690 -3.89 -13.39 6.78
CA VAL A 690 -5.27 -13.12 6.30
C VAL A 690 -5.36 -13.30 4.78
N THR A 691 -6.60 -13.25 4.27
CA THR A 691 -6.90 -13.34 2.84
C THR A 691 -7.36 -12.01 2.25
N TRP A 692 -7.83 -12.03 1.00
CA TRP A 692 -8.36 -10.89 0.25
C TRP A 692 -9.46 -10.10 0.98
N ILE A 693 -10.10 -10.65 2.02
CA ILE A 693 -11.14 -9.95 2.79
C ILE A 693 -10.65 -8.60 3.34
N ILE A 694 -9.35 -8.48 3.60
CA ILE A 694 -8.73 -7.23 4.09
C ILE A 694 -8.90 -6.05 3.11
N ARG A 695 -9.06 -6.33 1.81
CA ARG A 695 -9.29 -5.34 0.75
C ARG A 695 -10.74 -4.84 0.71
N ASN A 696 -11.67 -5.49 1.41
CA ASN A 696 -13.08 -5.14 1.38
C ASN A 696 -13.37 -3.94 2.32
N PRO A 697 -13.75 -2.76 1.81
CA PRO A 697 -14.03 -1.60 2.66
C PRO A 697 -15.16 -1.83 3.66
N ALA A 698 -16.09 -2.76 3.40
CA ALA A 698 -17.22 -3.05 4.28
C ALA A 698 -16.80 -3.67 5.64
N ILE A 699 -15.61 -4.26 5.74
CA ILE A 699 -15.11 -4.81 7.01
C ILE A 699 -14.40 -3.76 7.87
N TRP A 700 -14.30 -2.52 7.41
CA TRP A 700 -13.64 -1.42 8.09
C TRP A 700 -14.67 -0.39 8.56
N ARG A 701 -14.55 0.07 9.81
CA ARG A 701 -15.37 1.17 10.34
C ARG A 701 -14.82 2.51 9.89
N GLU A 702 -13.50 2.61 9.92
CA GLU A 702 -12.67 3.75 9.52
C GLU A 702 -11.28 3.19 9.16
N PRO A 703 -10.38 3.97 8.52
CA PRO A 703 -9.01 3.51 8.21
C PRO A 703 -8.36 2.76 9.37
N TYR A 704 -7.84 1.55 9.07
CA TYR A 704 -7.18 0.62 9.98
C TYR A 704 -8.03 0.08 11.16
N ARG A 705 -9.32 0.43 11.28
CA ARG A 705 -10.19 -0.07 12.36
C ARG A 705 -11.22 -1.05 11.83
N ILE A 706 -11.09 -2.33 12.19
CA ILE A 706 -12.05 -3.37 11.80
C ILE A 706 -13.42 -3.04 12.36
N LYS A 707 -14.45 -3.10 11.50
CA LYS A 707 -15.85 -3.00 11.88
C LYS A 707 -16.25 -4.28 12.60
N ALA A 708 -16.35 -4.22 13.92
CA ALA A 708 -16.77 -5.34 14.74
C ALA A 708 -18.30 -5.38 14.88
N ASP A 709 -18.86 -6.57 15.11
CA ASP A 709 -20.27 -6.79 15.44
C ASP A 709 -20.55 -6.41 16.91
N PRO A 710 -21.45 -5.45 17.19
CA PRO A 710 -21.70 -4.91 18.54
C PRO A 710 -22.14 -5.93 19.58
N GLU A 711 -22.68 -7.07 19.17
CA GLU A 711 -23.02 -8.15 20.10
C GLU A 711 -21.76 -8.76 20.76
N TRP A 712 -20.63 -8.77 20.04
CA TRP A 712 -19.43 -9.51 20.43
C TRP A 712 -18.30 -8.65 21.02
N TYR A 713 -18.45 -7.32 20.99
CA TYR A 713 -17.55 -6.38 21.68
C TYR A 713 -18.30 -5.53 22.73
N SER A 714 -19.09 -6.15 23.60
CA SER A 714 -19.70 -5.45 24.73
C SER A 714 -19.19 -5.96 26.08
N PHE A 715 -19.18 -5.06 27.07
CA PHE A 715 -19.15 -5.46 28.48
C PHE A 715 -20.58 -5.75 28.95
N ALA A 716 -20.73 -6.68 29.89
CA ALA A 716 -22.05 -7.07 30.41
C ALA A 716 -22.89 -5.89 30.95
N LEU A 717 -22.25 -4.89 31.54
CA LEU A 717 -22.84 -3.58 31.84
C LEU A 717 -22.00 -2.49 31.18
N THR A 718 -22.67 -1.47 30.63
CA THR A 718 -22.03 -0.22 30.20
C THR A 718 -21.34 0.48 31.37
N ALA A 719 -20.30 1.27 31.10
CA ALA A 719 -19.66 2.08 32.13
C ALA A 719 -20.65 2.96 32.92
N ALA A 720 -21.69 3.49 32.27
CA ALA A 720 -22.73 4.27 32.95
C ALA A 720 -23.57 3.43 33.93
N GLN A 721 -23.97 2.22 33.54
CA GLN A 721 -24.68 1.29 34.43
C GLN A 721 -23.80 0.86 35.60
N GLU A 722 -22.51 0.60 35.35
CA GLU A 722 -21.52 0.26 36.38
C GLU A 722 -21.36 1.41 37.38
N ASN A 723 -21.20 2.65 36.89
CA ASN A 723 -21.08 3.85 37.72
C ASN A 723 -22.36 4.14 38.54
N ALA A 724 -23.53 3.70 38.07
CA ALA A 724 -24.82 3.84 38.76
C ALA A 724 -25.06 2.73 39.82
N ASN A 725 -24.24 1.68 39.85
CA ASN A 725 -24.36 0.59 40.80
C ASN A 725 -23.91 1.02 42.22
N ARG A 726 -24.84 1.60 42.98
CA ARG A 726 -24.58 2.18 44.32
C ARG A 726 -24.37 1.15 45.44
N TRP A 727 -24.63 -0.14 45.20
CA TRP A 727 -24.71 -1.17 46.25
C TRP A 727 -23.51 -2.12 46.32
N GLY A 728 -22.40 -1.80 45.66
CA GLY A 728 -21.07 -2.23 46.13
C GLY A 728 -20.60 -3.63 45.76
N SER A 729 -21.15 -4.26 44.73
CA SER A 729 -20.42 -5.28 43.97
C SER A 729 -20.41 -4.82 42.53
N GLY A 730 -19.29 -4.21 42.08
CA GLY A 730 -19.11 -4.01 40.64
C GLY A 730 -19.25 -5.35 39.91
N VAL A 731 -19.52 -5.33 38.60
CA VAL A 731 -19.58 -6.57 37.81
C VAL A 731 -18.27 -7.33 38.03
N SER A 732 -18.37 -8.54 38.56
CA SER A 732 -17.20 -9.39 38.72
C SER A 732 -16.66 -9.73 37.34
N GLU A 733 -15.38 -10.10 37.26
CA GLU A 733 -14.80 -10.56 36.01
C GLU A 733 -15.56 -11.75 35.41
N GLU A 734 -16.16 -12.63 36.25
CA GLU A 734 -17.07 -13.68 35.77
C GLU A 734 -18.26 -13.11 35.00
N GLY A 735 -18.80 -11.96 35.43
CA GLY A 735 -19.87 -11.28 34.72
C GLY A 735 -19.47 -10.75 33.35
N TYR A 736 -18.20 -10.36 33.14
CA TYR A 736 -17.70 -9.93 31.83
C TYR A 736 -17.47 -11.08 30.84
N ILE A 737 -17.42 -12.32 31.33
CA ILE A 737 -17.18 -13.51 30.52
C ILE A 737 -18.39 -14.46 30.39
N ALA A 738 -19.54 -14.09 30.98
CA ALA A 738 -20.71 -14.96 31.14
C ALA A 738 -21.80 -14.84 30.07
N TYR A 739 -21.64 -14.03 29.02
CA TYR A 739 -22.76 -13.70 28.12
C TYR A 739 -22.40 -13.73 26.62
N ALA A 740 -23.14 -14.57 25.89
CA ALA A 740 -23.59 -14.33 24.51
C ALA A 740 -25.00 -14.93 24.36
N SER A 741 -25.91 -14.23 23.70
CA SER A 741 -27.30 -14.65 23.50
C SER A 741 -27.41 -15.83 22.53
N ASP A 742 -26.59 -15.80 21.49
CA ASP A 742 -26.64 -16.69 20.33
C ASP A 742 -25.24 -17.24 20.01
N PRO A 743 -25.14 -18.42 19.37
CA PRO A 743 -23.86 -18.91 18.87
C PRO A 743 -23.30 -18.03 17.76
N LEU A 744 -21.97 -18.04 17.58
CA LEU A 744 -21.32 -17.33 16.47
C LEU A 744 -21.90 -17.74 15.12
N SER A 745 -22.18 -16.75 14.28
CA SER A 745 -22.76 -16.96 12.95
C SER A 745 -21.85 -17.78 12.05
N LEU A 746 -22.44 -18.74 11.34
CA LEU A 746 -21.80 -19.49 10.25
C LEU A 746 -21.79 -18.74 8.91
N GLY A 747 -22.35 -17.53 8.86
CA GLY A 747 -22.34 -16.63 7.71
C GLY A 747 -21.43 -15.42 7.90
N SER A 748 -21.60 -14.41 7.04
CA SER A 748 -21.00 -13.08 7.23
C SER A 748 -22.08 -12.01 7.02
N ASN A 749 -22.10 -10.99 7.86
CA ASN A 749 -22.94 -9.81 7.68
C ASN A 749 -22.10 -8.54 7.87
N PHE A 750 -21.54 -8.03 6.78
CA PHE A 750 -20.64 -6.87 6.82
C PHE A 750 -21.35 -5.55 7.19
N ASP A 751 -22.67 -5.48 7.05
CA ASP A 751 -23.45 -4.31 7.51
C ASP A 751 -23.48 -4.22 9.03
N VAL A 752 -23.48 -5.35 9.73
CA VAL A 752 -23.40 -5.42 11.19
C VAL A 752 -21.94 -5.32 11.65
N GLY A 753 -21.04 -6.10 11.05
CA GLY A 753 -19.63 -6.15 11.40
C GLY A 753 -19.11 -7.58 11.52
N LEU A 754 -17.81 -7.72 11.75
CA LEU A 754 -17.14 -9.01 11.93
C LEU A 754 -17.35 -9.55 13.35
N GLN A 755 -17.51 -10.87 13.43
CA GLN A 755 -17.52 -11.65 14.65
C GLN A 755 -16.16 -12.35 14.87
N PRO A 756 -15.85 -12.82 16.09
CA PRO A 756 -14.66 -13.65 16.33
C PRO A 756 -14.49 -14.75 15.28
N GLY A 757 -13.29 -14.91 14.74
CA GLY A 757 -12.95 -15.91 13.73
C GLY A 757 -13.28 -15.53 12.28
N ASP A 758 -13.90 -14.38 12.02
CA ASP A 758 -14.31 -13.99 10.67
C ASP A 758 -13.15 -13.55 9.76
N LEU A 759 -12.03 -13.09 10.32
CA LEU A 759 -10.86 -12.66 9.53
C LEU A 759 -10.04 -13.85 9.01
N THR A 760 -9.98 -14.95 9.75
CA THR A 760 -9.14 -16.12 9.42
C THR A 760 -9.88 -17.29 8.80
N LYS A 761 -11.23 -17.32 8.83
CA LYS A 761 -12.03 -18.45 8.33
C LYS A 761 -11.85 -18.77 6.85
N LEU A 762 -11.40 -17.78 6.07
CA LEU A 762 -11.17 -17.88 4.63
C LEU A 762 -9.81 -18.53 4.29
N SER A 763 -8.87 -18.61 5.24
CA SER A 763 -7.52 -19.12 5.02
C SER A 763 -7.49 -20.65 4.90
N GLY A 764 -6.33 -21.21 4.55
CA GLY A 764 -6.12 -22.65 4.40
C GLY A 764 -6.34 -23.43 5.70
N LEU A 765 -6.83 -24.67 5.57
CA LEU A 765 -7.10 -25.59 6.67
C LEU A 765 -6.56 -27.00 6.36
N PRO A 766 -5.57 -27.50 7.10
CA PRO A 766 -4.80 -26.79 8.14
C PRO A 766 -3.79 -25.80 7.53
N TRP A 767 -3.43 -24.75 8.28
CA TRP A 767 -2.53 -23.71 7.77
C TRP A 767 -1.14 -24.20 7.33
N GLN A 768 -0.66 -25.33 7.89
CA GLN A 768 0.65 -25.89 7.54
C GLN A 768 0.69 -26.40 6.09
N ALA A 769 -0.44 -26.84 5.53
CA ALA A 769 -0.52 -27.27 4.14
C ALA A 769 -0.36 -26.07 3.20
N ASP A 770 -1.11 -24.99 3.47
CA ASP A 770 -0.98 -23.70 2.80
C ASP A 770 0.45 -23.16 2.89
N PHE A 771 1.03 -23.13 4.09
CA PHE A 771 2.39 -22.68 4.31
C PHE A 771 3.45 -23.53 3.55
N ASN A 772 3.26 -24.85 3.43
CA ASN A 772 4.19 -25.69 2.69
C ASN A 772 4.14 -25.41 1.17
N GLU A 773 2.93 -25.28 0.63
CA GLU A 773 2.67 -25.04 -0.79
C GLU A 773 2.95 -23.59 -1.22
N CYS A 774 2.99 -22.63 -0.27
CA CYS A 774 3.52 -21.28 -0.44
C CYS A 774 5.02 -21.29 -0.80
N SER A 775 5.32 -21.61 -2.05
CA SER A 775 6.68 -21.85 -2.49
C SER A 775 6.85 -21.45 -3.95
N THR A 776 6.69 -22.39 -4.87
CA THR A 776 6.76 -22.20 -6.32
C THR A 776 5.41 -22.48 -6.97
N GLN A 777 5.08 -21.73 -8.02
CA GLN A 777 3.90 -21.96 -8.83
C GLN A 777 4.29 -22.08 -10.29
N THR A 778 3.89 -23.18 -10.93
CA THR A 778 3.98 -23.32 -12.38
C THR A 778 2.77 -22.62 -13.00
N ILE A 779 3.01 -21.54 -13.75
CA ILE A 779 1.99 -20.74 -14.41
C ILE A 779 2.00 -21.03 -15.91
N ASP A 780 0.83 -21.24 -16.49
CA ASP A 780 0.70 -21.35 -17.94
C ASP A 780 0.89 -19.98 -18.62
N VAL A 781 1.85 -19.88 -19.53
CA VAL A 781 2.23 -18.67 -20.27
C VAL A 781 2.14 -18.87 -21.79
N THR A 782 1.32 -19.82 -22.25
CA THR A 782 1.20 -20.19 -23.66
C THR A 782 0.80 -19.02 -24.55
N TYR A 783 -0.10 -18.14 -24.07
CA TYR A 783 -0.56 -16.96 -24.80
C TYR A 783 -0.18 -15.68 -24.05
N GLU A 784 0.95 -15.10 -24.42
CA GLU A 784 1.59 -13.93 -23.76
C GLU A 784 0.63 -12.77 -23.44
N GLU A 785 -0.33 -12.51 -24.32
CA GLU A 785 -1.30 -11.39 -24.21
C GLU A 785 -2.61 -11.75 -23.50
N TRP A 786 -2.93 -13.04 -23.36
CA TRP A 786 -4.10 -13.46 -22.62
C TRP A 786 -3.88 -14.87 -22.07
N ASN A 787 -3.20 -14.94 -20.93
CA ASN A 787 -2.95 -16.19 -20.24
C ASN A 787 -4.23 -16.72 -19.53
N VAL A 788 -5.41 -16.62 -20.12
CA VAL A 788 -6.61 -17.32 -19.63
C VAL A 788 -6.87 -18.45 -20.59
N LEU A 789 -6.54 -19.66 -20.17
CA LEU A 789 -6.81 -20.86 -20.95
C LEU A 789 -8.12 -21.48 -20.53
N TYR A 790 -8.80 -22.15 -21.46
CA TYR A 790 -9.96 -22.98 -21.15
C TYR A 790 -9.50 -24.44 -21.15
N PRO A 791 -8.96 -24.95 -20.02
CA PRO A 791 -8.45 -26.33 -19.96
C PRO A 791 -9.55 -27.36 -20.24
N ASP A 792 -10.82 -27.01 -20.01
CA ASP A 792 -11.98 -27.85 -20.30
C ASP A 792 -12.37 -27.83 -21.80
N SER A 793 -11.65 -27.09 -22.65
CA SER A 793 -11.88 -27.06 -24.09
C SER A 793 -11.47 -28.39 -24.73
N VAL A 794 -12.44 -29.29 -24.86
CA VAL A 794 -12.26 -30.55 -25.60
C VAL A 794 -12.03 -30.27 -27.09
N GLY A 795 -10.83 -30.57 -27.58
CA GLY A 795 -10.48 -30.47 -29.01
C GLY A 795 -9.31 -29.55 -29.37
N ASN A 796 -8.77 -28.77 -28.42
CA ASN A 796 -7.62 -27.90 -28.69
C ASN A 796 -6.27 -28.60 -28.44
N THR A 797 -6.01 -29.68 -29.21
CA THR A 797 -4.74 -30.42 -29.15
C THR A 797 -3.51 -29.60 -29.57
N LEU A 798 -3.71 -28.47 -30.26
CA LEU A 798 -2.64 -27.54 -30.61
C LEU A 798 -2.15 -26.77 -29.38
N MET A 799 -3.07 -26.23 -28.57
CA MET A 799 -2.75 -25.55 -27.30
C MET A 799 -1.99 -26.47 -26.34
N GLU A 800 -2.37 -27.75 -26.24
CA GLU A 800 -1.62 -28.72 -25.43
C GLU A 800 -0.20 -28.96 -25.95
N ARG A 801 -0.01 -29.00 -27.29
CA ARG A 801 1.31 -29.18 -27.92
C ARG A 801 2.20 -27.95 -27.82
N GLU A 802 1.62 -26.77 -27.85
CA GLU A 802 2.32 -25.48 -27.78
C GLU A 802 2.46 -24.96 -26.34
N ARG A 803 1.97 -25.73 -25.35
CA ARG A 803 1.91 -25.30 -23.95
C ARG A 803 3.27 -24.82 -23.45
N ARG A 804 3.32 -23.58 -23.00
CA ARG A 804 4.48 -22.97 -22.32
C ARG A 804 4.12 -22.73 -20.87
N VAL A 805 5.05 -23.05 -19.98
CA VAL A 805 4.89 -22.78 -18.55
C VAL A 805 6.09 -22.00 -18.03
N TRP A 806 5.84 -21.19 -17.00
CA TRP A 806 6.84 -20.45 -16.27
C TRP A 806 6.68 -20.72 -14.78
N GLU A 807 7.75 -21.17 -14.12
CA GLU A 807 7.77 -21.33 -12.67
C GLU A 807 8.09 -19.97 -12.02
N THR A 808 7.24 -19.54 -11.09
CA THR A 808 7.41 -18.32 -10.30
C THR A 808 7.28 -18.60 -8.81
N LEU A 809 7.54 -17.60 -7.96
CA LEU A 809 7.47 -17.71 -6.51
C LEU A 809 6.17 -17.12 -5.95
N TRP A 810 5.71 -17.65 -4.82
CA TRP A 810 4.65 -17.06 -4.00
C TRP A 810 5.17 -15.91 -3.13
N TRP A 811 5.58 -16.19 -1.88
CA TRP A 811 5.98 -15.17 -0.90
C TRP A 811 7.33 -15.51 -0.24
N PRO A 812 8.48 -15.24 -0.89
CA PRO A 812 9.80 -15.60 -0.36
C PRO A 812 10.14 -15.03 1.02
N ALA A 813 9.65 -13.83 1.34
CA ALA A 813 9.84 -13.22 2.67
C ALA A 813 8.97 -13.88 3.76
N HIS A 814 7.81 -14.40 3.39
CA HIS A 814 6.95 -15.14 4.30
C HIS A 814 7.43 -16.60 4.49
N ARG A 815 7.85 -17.24 3.39
CA ARG A 815 8.31 -18.63 3.30
C ARG A 815 9.57 -18.71 2.42
N PRO A 816 10.77 -18.68 3.02
CA PRO A 816 12.02 -18.75 2.26
C PRO A 816 12.18 -20.02 1.42
N MET A 817 12.84 -19.92 0.27
CA MET A 817 13.12 -21.07 -0.61
C MET A 817 14.52 -21.62 -0.36
N GLN A 818 15.52 -20.75 -0.44
CA GLN A 818 16.92 -21.07 -0.17
C GLN A 818 17.55 -19.98 0.68
N VAL A 819 18.40 -20.37 1.62
CA VAL A 819 19.10 -19.46 2.53
C VAL A 819 20.50 -19.97 2.85
N TYR A 820 21.36 -19.10 3.38
CA TYR A 820 22.70 -19.50 3.82
C TYR A 820 22.67 -20.19 5.17
N TYR A 821 23.16 -21.42 5.23
CA TYR A 821 23.38 -22.17 6.45
C TYR A 821 24.82 -22.07 6.92
N PRO A 822 25.09 -21.90 8.22
CA PRO A 822 26.43 -22.06 8.77
C PRO A 822 26.85 -23.54 8.68
N VAL A 823 28.01 -23.82 8.07
CA VAL A 823 28.55 -25.18 7.87
C VAL A 823 30.06 -25.15 8.12
N GLY A 824 30.49 -25.77 9.22
CA GLY A 824 31.88 -25.65 9.68
C GLY A 824 32.22 -24.18 9.96
N ASP A 825 33.33 -23.70 9.39
CA ASP A 825 33.76 -22.29 9.50
C ASP A 825 33.19 -21.39 8.38
N GLY A 826 32.31 -21.90 7.54
CA GLY A 826 31.77 -21.19 6.36
C GLY A 826 30.25 -21.21 6.27
N PHE A 827 29.74 -20.82 5.10
CA PHE A 827 28.31 -20.80 4.80
C PHE A 827 28.00 -21.53 3.49
N GLN A 828 26.83 -22.16 3.42
CA GLN A 828 26.33 -22.80 2.21
C GLN A 828 24.89 -22.39 1.93
N PHE A 829 24.62 -21.97 0.70
CA PHE A 829 23.26 -21.68 0.25
C PHE A 829 22.52 -23.00 -0.03
N ARG A 830 21.45 -23.28 0.71
CA ARG A 830 20.72 -24.55 0.67
C ARG A 830 19.22 -24.31 0.69
N ASN A 831 18.43 -25.28 0.23
CA ASN A 831 16.97 -25.28 0.42
C ASN A 831 16.62 -25.12 1.90
N TRP A 832 15.64 -24.29 2.22
CA TRP A 832 15.27 -23.97 3.60
C TRP A 832 14.40 -25.08 4.23
N ALA A 833 13.28 -25.46 3.59
CA ALA A 833 12.39 -26.52 4.05
C ALA A 833 12.90 -27.94 3.68
N ARG A 834 14.13 -28.31 4.07
CA ARG A 834 14.71 -29.62 3.72
C ARG A 834 13.90 -30.77 4.33
N GLY A 835 13.70 -31.82 3.52
CA GLY A 835 12.98 -33.01 3.94
C GLY A 835 11.45 -32.86 3.96
N ILE A 836 10.90 -31.70 3.61
CA ILE A 836 9.45 -31.47 3.49
C ILE A 836 9.13 -31.13 2.02
N PRO A 837 8.70 -32.10 1.20
CA PRO A 837 8.43 -31.87 -0.23
C PRO A 837 7.12 -31.08 -0.45
N GLN A 838 6.99 -30.40 -1.60
CA GLN A 838 5.73 -29.77 -2.04
C GLN A 838 4.79 -30.84 -2.61
N THR A 839 4.12 -31.56 -1.72
CA THR A 839 3.19 -32.66 -2.03
C THR A 839 2.26 -32.82 -0.84
N LEU A 840 1.10 -33.45 -1.02
CA LEU A 840 0.17 -33.77 0.08
C LEU A 840 0.83 -34.52 1.26
N ALA A 841 1.81 -35.39 0.99
CA ALA A 841 2.57 -36.07 2.05
C ALA A 841 3.52 -35.12 2.80
N GLY A 842 4.09 -34.14 2.09
CA GLY A 842 4.89 -33.08 2.70
C GLY A 842 4.05 -32.05 3.44
N ASP A 843 2.83 -31.77 2.98
CA ASP A 843 1.86 -30.93 3.69
C ASP A 843 1.51 -31.56 5.03
N LEU A 844 1.20 -32.86 5.02
CA LEU A 844 0.97 -33.62 6.25
C LEU A 844 2.21 -33.64 7.15
N LYS A 845 3.41 -33.71 6.56
CA LYS A 845 4.67 -33.63 7.31
C LYS A 845 4.89 -32.23 7.90
N MET A 846 4.48 -31.16 7.22
CA MET A 846 4.59 -29.79 7.73
C MET A 846 3.76 -29.60 9.00
N VAL A 847 2.62 -30.31 9.15
CA VAL A 847 1.81 -30.30 10.37
C VAL A 847 2.62 -30.65 11.62
N THR A 848 3.63 -31.51 11.51
CA THR A 848 4.43 -31.98 12.66
C THR A 848 5.86 -31.44 12.67
N GLU A 849 6.35 -30.90 11.55
CA GLU A 849 7.77 -30.52 11.39
C GLU A 849 7.98 -29.00 11.25
N TRP A 850 6.93 -28.19 11.16
CA TRP A 850 7.04 -26.73 11.00
C TRP A 850 7.97 -26.11 12.04
N SER A 851 7.86 -26.49 13.32
CA SER A 851 8.66 -25.91 14.39
C SER A 851 10.15 -26.24 14.32
N LYS A 852 10.55 -27.21 13.50
CA LYS A 852 11.96 -27.57 13.31
C LYS A 852 12.70 -26.66 12.34
N LEU A 853 11.98 -25.97 11.45
CA LEU A 853 12.57 -25.06 10.49
C LEU A 853 13.35 -23.94 11.18
N GLY A 854 14.46 -23.51 10.58
CA GLY A 854 15.29 -22.43 11.13
C GLY A 854 14.75 -21.04 10.79
N PHE A 855 15.15 -20.05 11.59
CA PHE A 855 14.84 -18.64 11.35
C PHE A 855 15.94 -17.97 10.52
N VAL A 856 15.56 -17.00 9.71
CA VAL A 856 16.46 -16.24 8.83
C VAL A 856 16.65 -14.86 9.43
N ILE A 857 17.89 -14.54 9.79
CA ILE A 857 18.27 -13.26 10.37
C ILE A 857 19.39 -12.60 9.57
N ARG A 858 19.55 -11.29 9.74
CA ARG A 858 20.71 -10.55 9.23
C ARG A 858 21.98 -11.14 9.82
N ASN A 859 22.95 -11.38 8.96
CA ASN A 859 24.28 -11.86 9.34
C ASN A 859 25.04 -10.74 10.05
N PRO A 860 25.38 -10.87 11.35
CA PRO A 860 26.13 -9.83 12.06
C PRO A 860 27.52 -9.55 11.46
N ALA A 861 28.10 -10.52 10.76
CA ALA A 861 29.37 -10.38 10.04
C ALA A 861 29.20 -10.06 8.55
N GLY A 862 27.96 -9.86 8.08
CA GLY A 862 27.61 -9.83 6.66
C GLY A 862 27.79 -8.48 5.96
N GLY A 863 28.31 -7.45 6.62
CA GLY A 863 28.43 -6.10 6.03
C GLY A 863 27.07 -5.49 5.71
N ILE A 864 26.18 -5.44 6.70
CA ILE A 864 24.78 -4.95 6.57
C ILE A 864 24.67 -3.47 6.14
N ASP A 865 25.78 -2.74 6.18
CA ASP A 865 25.97 -1.35 5.77
C ASP A 865 26.58 -1.24 4.36
N GLN A 866 26.58 -2.32 3.58
CA GLN A 866 27.10 -2.38 2.22
C GLN A 866 25.97 -2.60 1.20
N PRO A 867 26.15 -2.14 -0.06
CA PRO A 867 25.22 -2.44 -1.14
C PRO A 867 25.26 -3.94 -1.49
N SER A 868 24.12 -4.62 -1.30
CA SER A 868 23.91 -6.04 -1.65
C SER A 868 25.10 -6.97 -1.31
N PRO A 869 25.46 -7.11 -0.02
CA PRO A 869 26.58 -7.94 0.39
C PRO A 869 26.34 -9.42 0.08
N GLY A 870 27.40 -10.21 -0.08
CA GLY A 870 27.28 -11.61 -0.55
C GLY A 870 26.50 -12.55 0.38
N ILE A 871 26.62 -12.37 1.71
CA ILE A 871 25.96 -13.20 2.73
C ILE A 871 25.26 -12.26 3.72
N LYS A 872 24.17 -11.64 3.26
CA LYS A 872 23.37 -10.68 4.05
C LYS A 872 22.55 -11.36 5.14
N TYR A 873 21.97 -12.52 4.84
CA TYR A 873 21.08 -13.26 5.72
C TYR A 873 21.58 -14.69 5.93
N ILE A 874 21.38 -15.23 7.13
CA ILE A 874 21.77 -16.58 7.53
C ILE A 874 20.63 -17.28 8.28
N CYS A 875 20.56 -18.60 8.13
CA CYS A 875 19.66 -19.46 8.87
C CYS A 875 20.26 -19.79 10.24
N VAL A 876 19.44 -19.66 11.28
CA VAL A 876 19.79 -19.97 12.68
C VAL A 876 18.71 -20.85 13.30
N GLU A 877 19.09 -21.59 14.33
CA GLU A 877 18.16 -22.39 15.15
C GLU A 877 17.35 -23.44 14.34
N ASP A 878 17.91 -23.94 13.22
CA ASP A 878 17.36 -25.10 12.51
C ASP A 878 17.62 -26.38 13.33
N SER A 879 16.58 -27.14 13.61
CA SER A 879 16.65 -28.40 14.36
C SER A 879 16.18 -29.61 13.52
N GLY A 880 16.10 -29.44 12.20
CA GLY A 880 15.61 -30.43 11.24
C GLY A 880 16.69 -31.27 10.53
N GLU A 881 17.97 -31.08 10.84
CA GLU A 881 19.08 -31.93 10.35
C GLU A 881 19.44 -33.09 11.28
#